data_AF-A0A2S0UEL1-F1
#
_entry.id   AF-A0A2S0UEL1-F1
#
_cell.length_a   1.000
_cell.length_b   1.000
_cell.length_c   1.000
_cell.angle_alpha   90.00
_cell.angle_beta   90.00
_cell.angle_gamma   90.00
#
_symmetry.space_group_name_H-M   'P 1'
#
loop_
_entity.id
_entity.type
_entity.pdbx_description
1 polymer ?
#
loop_
_entity_poly.entity_id
_entity_poly.type
_entity_poly.pdbx_seq_one_letter_code
_entity_poly.pdbx_strand_id
1 'polypeptide(L)'
;MKKIQFLSVTAVAALLVSHVPLGADAASTKTTSKTKTTQTKAIVHTVNNLAPIKITSKSTVRLSDVNILSQDQQNILTYTLTYQNNDARSLSLVDYWTKVKTSSGTTYNATVVTIDKDKKSVVPGASVSVTYTTKIAKSLKFSDLNFQIIKWDFSASGYESSLGGFKIPAYYTIATPYGNAAKLMVNQSPVKTKIVSASAMGTGGYNYVNIGLNIENIGSKLLDNPNMKYVLQTQSGTVFTLADADGSSYTIQSQDNRTVNLITKIPSKVNLNGLQLLVLQNDETLKSDLPVASLNLGSISSANSKTPINKTKVLAVGNQKITTNIQDAYVNQSFNKSDISIQYVLRNTGTQKVNIPAYTFEIKAGNLSYPLSVIGMDGLSLDPDEEQTISLSGNIPSKSALGKLELVVKTPTSAPSTPSSGEQQNAPVPSGGVAYSYPVAIYAVPELTAMQNTMGKERIIKNSLGTFGVTLGSVQRLPWEDGRLLVTKISIANRGTATVQLPDFAGAYKMDASPVATTTQLINSNTTKILGPGASSDVYVVTKVPTNLDFSQLQIILQQKLAADKLSNWVQFTSLGSINDFATIKMGELAHLETSGRKADVKIRSTQVYTGVSADLVNTEVIMKNLENTQVNLSQLTGYFETQDGQYYKAEVNQVDHAVGPQTQSIVSFSAKIPKSVIISNSRLIIGESITDNALTDLGGKSNGYVNAQAMELALTNRTVQTNLKNIELFPYTLNVDNVKGSTTSSGLNVQMKYDLKRDADYDMGAFKHKFLLEVTDSSGASFVKEIELEKDFVLGDDKTFTFPISDPIFATSRTGAFQFTIYDLYQGEKIKLASQAAYYDNSHLFD
;
A
#
# COMPACT_ATOMS: atom_id res chain seq x y z
N MET A 1 44.09 7.84 16.18
CA MET A 1 45.33 8.34 15.56
C MET A 1 45.77 7.41 14.43
N LYS A 2 45.66 7.86 13.17
CA LYS A 2 46.67 7.74 12.09
C LYS A 2 46.06 8.38 10.85
N LYS A 3 46.70 9.48 10.41
CA LYS A 3 46.35 10.30 9.23
C LYS A 3 46.63 9.53 7.95
N ILE A 4 45.77 9.67 6.94
CA ILE A 4 46.16 9.50 5.54
C ILE A 4 45.58 10.68 4.75
N GLN A 5 46.47 11.33 4.00
CA GLN A 5 46.27 12.60 3.30
C GLN A 5 45.54 12.44 1.98
N PHE A 6 44.79 13.50 1.63
CA PHE A 6 44.28 13.79 0.30
C PHE A 6 45.42 14.04 -0.70
N LEU A 7 45.30 13.47 -1.90
CA LEU A 7 45.94 14.01 -3.09
C LEU A 7 44.94 14.02 -4.26
N SER A 8 44.63 15.22 -4.70
CA SER A 8 43.87 15.56 -5.91
C SER A 8 44.77 15.49 -7.14
N VAL A 9 44.34 14.80 -8.20
CA VAL A 9 44.90 14.97 -9.56
C VAL A 9 43.74 15.10 -10.55
N THR A 10 43.64 16.29 -11.13
CA THR A 10 42.77 16.67 -12.22
C THR A 10 43.42 16.20 -13.54
N ALA A 11 42.71 15.41 -14.35
CA ALA A 11 43.09 15.15 -15.73
C ALA A 11 41.85 15.19 -16.62
N VAL A 12 41.76 16.25 -17.43
CA VAL A 12 40.78 16.44 -18.51
C VAL A 12 41.31 15.69 -19.72
N ALA A 13 40.56 14.72 -20.23
CA ALA A 13 40.84 14.06 -21.50
C ALA A 13 39.60 14.16 -22.41
N ALA A 14 39.74 14.97 -23.46
CA ALA A 14 38.79 15.06 -24.56
C ALA A 14 38.95 13.85 -25.49
N LEU A 15 37.84 13.16 -25.78
CA LEU A 15 37.78 12.07 -26.76
C LEU A 15 37.01 12.55 -27.99
N LEU A 16 37.78 12.99 -29.00
CA LEU A 16 37.35 13.08 -30.39
C LEU A 16 37.49 11.68 -30.99
N VAL A 17 36.41 11.13 -31.54
CA VAL A 17 36.46 9.85 -32.27
C VAL A 17 36.21 10.11 -33.75
N SER A 18 37.29 10.11 -34.53
CA SER A 18 37.29 10.04 -35.99
C SER A 18 37.57 8.60 -36.42
N HIS A 19 36.64 7.98 -37.15
CA HIS A 19 36.80 6.63 -37.67
C HIS A 19 37.39 6.69 -39.08
N VAL A 20 38.58 6.12 -39.27
CA VAL A 20 39.18 5.82 -40.58
C VAL A 20 39.31 4.29 -40.68
N PRO A 21 38.79 3.64 -41.73
CA PRO A 21 39.02 2.22 -41.95
C PRO A 21 40.25 1.98 -42.85
N LEU A 22 41.10 1.04 -42.44
CA LEU A 22 42.12 0.39 -43.27
C LEU A 22 41.54 -0.92 -43.79
N GLY A 23 41.70 -1.17 -45.09
CA GLY A 23 41.28 -2.41 -45.75
C GLY A 23 42.39 -3.44 -45.90
N ALA A 24 42.01 -4.65 -46.28
CA ALA A 24 42.81 -5.58 -47.09
C ALA A 24 41.91 -6.66 -47.74
N ASP A 25 41.91 -6.61 -49.06
CA ASP A 25 41.57 -7.51 -50.18
C ASP A 25 40.98 -8.93 -49.98
N ALA A 26 39.96 -9.22 -50.83
CA ALA A 26 40.01 -10.37 -51.76
C ALA A 26 38.99 -10.23 -52.93
N ALA A 27 39.53 -9.84 -54.09
CA ALA A 27 39.27 -10.24 -55.48
C ALA A 27 37.86 -10.50 -56.09
N SER A 28 37.69 -9.84 -57.25
CA SER A 28 36.91 -10.23 -58.46
C SER A 28 35.41 -9.90 -58.44
N THR A 29 34.78 -9.28 -59.45
CA THR A 29 35.09 -8.93 -60.84
C THR A 29 34.33 -7.65 -61.20
N LYS A 30 34.89 -6.85 -62.13
CA LYS A 30 34.29 -5.61 -62.64
C LYS A 30 33.14 -5.91 -63.60
N THR A 31 31.94 -5.43 -63.28
CA THR A 31 30.94 -5.02 -64.28
C THR A 31 30.57 -3.57 -64.02
N THR A 32 31.02 -2.71 -64.93
CA THR A 32 30.70 -1.29 -65.00
C THR A 32 29.22 -1.07 -65.32
N SER A 33 28.45 -0.60 -64.36
CA SER A 33 27.17 0.07 -64.58
C SER A 33 27.28 1.52 -64.12
N LYS A 34 27.22 2.45 -65.09
CA LYS A 34 27.14 3.89 -64.85
C LYS A 34 25.89 4.19 -64.03
N THR A 35 26.03 4.37 -62.72
CA THR A 35 24.95 4.91 -61.89
C THR A 35 24.89 6.41 -62.12
N LYS A 36 23.89 6.87 -62.87
CA LYS A 36 23.47 8.28 -62.85
C LYS A 36 23.18 8.63 -61.39
N THR A 37 23.98 9.50 -60.81
CA THR A 37 23.66 10.19 -59.56
C THR A 37 22.49 11.13 -59.84
N THR A 38 21.28 10.59 -59.74
CA THR A 38 20.06 11.40 -59.67
C THR A 38 20.13 12.16 -58.35
N GLN A 39 20.51 13.44 -58.41
CA GLN A 39 20.38 14.35 -57.28
C GLN A 39 18.91 14.33 -56.84
N THR A 40 18.62 13.67 -55.72
CA THR A 40 17.33 13.77 -55.05
C THR A 40 17.19 15.20 -54.56
N LYS A 41 16.31 15.97 -55.19
CA LYS A 41 15.96 17.34 -54.75
C LYS A 41 15.60 17.31 -53.26
N ALA A 42 16.17 18.23 -52.50
CA ALA A 42 15.84 18.40 -51.08
C ALA A 42 14.33 18.65 -50.90
N ILE A 43 13.74 18.05 -49.87
CA ILE A 43 12.33 18.21 -49.54
C ILE A 43 12.07 19.66 -49.13
N VAL A 44 11.03 20.29 -49.71
CA VAL A 44 10.68 21.69 -49.44
C VAL A 44 9.43 21.74 -48.56
N HIS A 45 9.50 22.49 -47.46
CA HIS A 45 8.44 22.53 -46.43
C HIS A 45 7.51 23.75 -46.50
N THR A 46 7.54 24.51 -47.59
CA THR A 46 6.69 25.69 -47.76
C THR A 46 6.33 25.92 -49.21
N VAL A 47 5.07 26.29 -49.47
CA VAL A 47 4.59 26.69 -50.80
C VAL A 47 5.00 28.12 -51.18
N ASN A 48 5.48 28.93 -50.22
CA ASN A 48 5.93 30.31 -50.46
C ASN A 48 7.10 30.42 -51.44
N ASN A 49 7.87 29.33 -51.61
CA ASN A 49 8.98 29.26 -52.55
C ASN A 49 8.53 29.09 -54.00
N LEU A 50 7.24 28.84 -54.26
CA LEU A 50 6.69 28.83 -55.61
C LEU A 50 6.74 30.24 -56.21
N ALA A 51 7.00 30.31 -57.51
CA ALA A 51 7.06 31.58 -58.23
C ALA A 51 5.70 32.31 -58.15
N PRO A 52 5.69 33.63 -57.88
CA PRO A 52 4.46 34.40 -57.87
C PRO A 52 3.85 34.49 -59.27
N ILE A 53 2.53 34.60 -59.36
CA ILE A 53 1.82 34.88 -60.60
C ILE A 53 1.58 36.39 -60.69
N LYS A 54 1.84 36.98 -61.86
CA LYS A 54 1.55 38.39 -62.10
C LYS A 54 0.04 38.58 -62.30
N ILE A 55 -0.54 39.54 -61.58
CA ILE A 55 -1.95 39.90 -61.67
C ILE A 55 -2.15 41.14 -62.55
N THR A 56 -1.17 42.05 -62.49
CA THR A 56 -1.01 43.23 -63.35
C THR A 56 0.46 43.29 -63.80
N SER A 57 0.90 44.41 -64.39
CA SER A 57 2.31 44.60 -64.72
C SER A 57 3.22 44.68 -63.47
N LYS A 58 2.69 45.08 -62.30
CA LYS A 58 3.47 45.26 -61.06
C LYS A 58 2.99 44.40 -59.88
N SER A 59 1.70 44.09 -59.81
CA SER A 59 1.08 43.36 -58.70
C SER A 59 1.13 41.86 -58.90
N THR A 60 1.23 41.10 -57.80
CA THR A 60 1.45 39.64 -57.83
C THR A 60 0.60 38.91 -56.81
N VAL A 61 0.29 37.64 -57.08
CA VAL A 61 -0.30 36.69 -56.13
C VAL A 61 0.66 35.54 -55.86
N ARG A 62 0.67 35.05 -54.62
CA ARG A 62 1.41 33.86 -54.19
C ARG A 62 0.50 32.85 -53.51
N LEU A 63 0.76 31.57 -53.71
CA LEU A 63 0.21 30.51 -52.88
C LEU A 63 1.01 30.42 -51.58
N SER A 64 0.40 30.77 -50.45
CA SER A 64 1.11 30.91 -49.18
C SER A 64 0.84 29.80 -48.17
N ASP A 65 -0.28 29.09 -48.31
CA ASP A 65 -0.62 27.94 -47.46
C ASP A 65 -1.59 26.98 -48.17
N VAL A 66 -1.53 25.69 -47.85
CA VAL A 66 -2.42 24.65 -48.40
C VAL A 66 -2.58 23.50 -47.40
N ASN A 67 -3.82 23.13 -47.07
CA ASN A 67 -4.10 21.99 -46.20
C ASN A 67 -5.20 21.08 -46.78
N ILE A 68 -5.11 19.78 -46.49
CA ILE A 68 -6.11 18.78 -46.88
C ILE A 68 -6.55 18.02 -45.62
N LEU A 69 -7.85 18.06 -45.35
CA LEU A 69 -8.53 17.23 -44.35
C LEU A 69 -9.28 16.11 -45.07
N SER A 70 -8.97 14.86 -44.76
CA SER A 70 -9.69 13.71 -45.32
C SER A 70 -11.01 13.45 -44.59
N GLN A 71 -12.07 13.17 -45.35
CA GLN A 71 -13.37 12.72 -44.82
C GLN A 71 -13.81 11.41 -45.52
N ASP A 72 -14.97 10.88 -45.12
CA ASP A 72 -15.42 9.56 -45.58
C ASP A 72 -15.59 9.48 -47.11
N GLN A 73 -16.21 10.49 -47.71
CA GLN A 73 -16.52 10.52 -49.14
C GLN A 73 -15.61 11.46 -49.96
N GLN A 74 -15.17 12.58 -49.38
CA GLN A 74 -14.43 13.66 -50.06
C GLN A 74 -13.36 14.23 -49.11
N ASN A 75 -12.38 14.93 -49.65
CA ASN A 75 -11.43 15.71 -48.86
C ASN A 75 -11.84 17.19 -48.88
N ILE A 76 -11.61 17.90 -47.79
CA ILE A 76 -11.71 19.36 -47.72
C ILE A 76 -10.32 19.93 -47.99
N LEU A 77 -10.20 20.72 -49.05
CA LEU A 77 -9.00 21.46 -49.41
C LEU A 77 -9.17 22.91 -48.99
N THR A 78 -8.22 23.43 -48.22
CA THR A 78 -8.08 24.86 -47.95
C THR A 78 -6.77 25.35 -48.54
N TYR A 79 -6.76 26.57 -49.06
CA TYR A 79 -5.54 27.20 -49.55
C TYR A 79 -5.63 28.72 -49.46
N THR A 80 -4.49 29.36 -49.27
CA THR A 80 -4.42 30.80 -49.06
C THR A 80 -3.63 31.45 -50.18
N LEU A 81 -4.22 32.49 -50.78
CA LEU A 81 -3.60 33.33 -51.78
C LEU A 81 -3.25 34.68 -51.16
N THR A 82 -1.99 35.07 -51.25
CA THR A 82 -1.52 36.38 -50.77
C THR A 82 -1.31 37.30 -51.96
N TYR A 83 -2.12 38.35 -52.03
CA TYR A 83 -2.14 39.37 -53.07
C TYR A 83 -1.28 40.55 -52.63
N GLN A 84 -0.26 40.88 -53.40
CA GLN A 84 0.59 42.05 -53.20
C GLN A 84 0.26 43.10 -54.25
N ASN A 85 -0.24 44.26 -53.82
CA ASN A 85 -0.52 45.38 -54.71
C ASN A 85 0.67 46.34 -54.78
N ASN A 86 1.40 46.33 -55.89
CA ASN A 86 2.49 47.28 -56.15
C ASN A 86 2.10 48.33 -57.20
N ASP A 87 0.81 48.42 -57.55
CA ASP A 87 0.28 49.47 -58.40
C ASP A 87 -0.02 50.74 -57.59
N ALA A 88 -0.21 51.85 -58.30
CA ALA A 88 -0.54 53.15 -57.68
C ALA A 88 -2.01 53.29 -57.28
N ARG A 89 -2.87 52.31 -57.62
CA ARG A 89 -4.32 52.31 -57.35
C ARG A 89 -4.71 51.05 -56.59
N SER A 90 -5.83 51.11 -55.88
CA SER A 90 -6.37 49.93 -55.19
C SER A 90 -6.67 48.80 -56.18
N LEU A 91 -6.27 47.59 -55.84
CA LEU A 91 -6.52 46.37 -56.62
C LEU A 91 -7.85 45.77 -56.15
N SER A 92 -8.86 45.75 -57.02
CA SER A 92 -10.13 45.06 -56.76
C SER A 92 -9.91 43.55 -56.79
N LEU A 93 -10.23 42.84 -55.71
CA LEU A 93 -10.20 41.37 -55.66
C LEU A 93 -11.49 40.74 -56.22
N VAL A 94 -12.53 41.55 -56.49
CA VAL A 94 -13.77 41.09 -57.14
C VAL A 94 -13.54 40.71 -58.61
N ASP A 95 -12.51 41.30 -59.23
CA ASP A 95 -12.18 41.05 -60.64
C ASP A 95 -11.45 39.71 -60.85
N TYR A 96 -11.06 39.04 -59.75
CA TYR A 96 -10.21 37.85 -59.76
C TYR A 96 -10.82 36.73 -58.92
N TRP A 97 -10.68 35.50 -59.38
CA TRP A 97 -11.05 34.31 -58.61
C TRP A 97 -10.10 33.16 -58.91
N THR A 98 -10.33 32.04 -58.24
CA THR A 98 -9.48 30.86 -58.35
C THR A 98 -10.30 29.60 -58.54
N LYS A 99 -9.76 28.69 -59.35
CA LYS A 99 -10.29 27.34 -59.55
C LYS A 99 -9.18 26.35 -59.28
N VAL A 100 -9.52 25.19 -58.71
CA VAL A 100 -8.57 24.10 -58.52
C VAL A 100 -8.80 23.08 -59.62
N LYS A 101 -7.77 22.78 -60.43
CA LYS A 101 -7.83 21.75 -61.47
C LYS A 101 -6.95 20.57 -61.12
N THR A 102 -7.42 19.35 -61.39
CA THR A 102 -6.57 18.17 -61.31
C THR A 102 -5.64 18.09 -62.52
N SER A 103 -4.58 17.29 -62.41
CA SER A 103 -3.76 16.89 -63.56
C SER A 103 -4.56 16.20 -64.68
N SER A 104 -5.71 15.60 -64.35
CA SER A 104 -6.65 15.00 -65.32
C SER A 104 -7.64 15.99 -65.95
N GLY A 105 -7.65 17.26 -65.52
CA GLY A 105 -8.50 18.32 -66.08
C GLY A 105 -9.84 18.55 -65.35
N THR A 106 -10.19 17.75 -64.34
CA THR A 106 -11.37 17.98 -63.49
C THR A 106 -11.24 19.30 -62.74
N THR A 107 -12.28 20.12 -62.76
CA THR A 107 -12.27 21.46 -62.15
C THR A 107 -13.15 21.49 -60.90
N TYR A 108 -12.62 22.03 -59.81
CA TYR A 108 -13.30 22.28 -58.54
C TYR A 108 -13.39 23.80 -58.32
N ASN A 109 -14.60 24.29 -58.09
CA ASN A 109 -14.84 25.68 -57.76
C ASN A 109 -14.51 25.91 -56.29
N ALA A 110 -13.80 27.00 -55.99
CA ALA A 110 -13.42 27.34 -54.64
C ALA A 110 -14.26 28.51 -54.11
N THR A 111 -14.55 28.46 -52.81
CA THR A 111 -15.34 29.48 -52.11
C THR A 111 -14.46 30.18 -51.09
N VAL A 112 -14.57 31.49 -50.96
CA VAL A 112 -13.87 32.26 -49.92
C VAL A 112 -14.42 31.87 -48.54
N VAL A 113 -13.54 31.61 -47.58
CA VAL A 113 -13.92 31.32 -46.19
C VAL A 113 -14.58 32.54 -45.55
N THR A 114 -15.47 32.32 -44.58
CA THR A 114 -16.35 33.40 -44.08
C THR A 114 -15.58 34.59 -43.48
N ILE A 115 -14.49 34.34 -42.77
CA ILE A 115 -13.64 35.39 -42.17
C ILE A 115 -12.97 36.31 -43.20
N ASP A 116 -12.88 35.88 -44.46
CA ASP A 116 -12.19 36.61 -45.53
C ASP A 116 -13.15 37.18 -46.59
N LYS A 117 -14.46 36.96 -46.47
CA LYS A 117 -15.45 37.38 -47.48
C LYS A 117 -15.49 38.89 -47.74
N ASP A 118 -15.11 39.70 -46.74
CA ASP A 118 -15.11 41.16 -46.85
C ASP A 118 -13.80 41.72 -47.41
N LYS A 119 -12.78 40.88 -47.64
CA LYS A 119 -11.51 41.26 -48.27
C LYS A 119 -11.69 41.45 -49.78
N LYS A 120 -12.30 42.56 -50.18
CA LYS A 120 -12.66 42.86 -51.58
C LYS A 120 -11.64 43.71 -52.33
N SER A 121 -10.65 44.30 -51.66
CA SER A 121 -9.62 45.10 -52.32
C SER A 121 -8.29 45.09 -51.56
N VAL A 122 -7.21 45.43 -52.27
CA VAL A 122 -5.85 45.60 -51.71
C VAL A 122 -5.38 47.01 -52.01
N VAL A 123 -5.14 47.84 -50.98
CA VAL A 123 -4.67 49.21 -51.16
C VAL A 123 -3.23 49.25 -51.71
N PRO A 124 -2.80 50.35 -52.36
CA PRO A 124 -1.44 50.49 -52.89
C PRO A 124 -0.36 50.18 -51.84
N GLY A 125 0.62 49.36 -52.21
CA GLY A 125 1.76 48.96 -51.36
C GLY A 125 1.47 47.84 -50.36
N ALA A 126 0.21 47.48 -50.13
CA ALA A 126 -0.17 46.49 -49.12
C ALA A 126 -0.25 45.06 -49.66
N SER A 127 -0.25 44.10 -48.73
CA SER A 127 -0.60 42.71 -48.99
C SER A 127 -1.91 42.34 -48.30
N VAL A 128 -2.73 41.52 -48.95
CA VAL A 128 -3.92 40.91 -48.35
C VAL A 128 -3.93 39.42 -48.66
N SER A 129 -4.10 38.59 -47.64
CA SER A 129 -4.26 37.13 -47.80
C SER A 129 -5.74 36.76 -47.76
N VAL A 130 -6.18 35.96 -48.72
CA VAL A 130 -7.55 35.42 -48.83
C VAL A 130 -7.48 33.90 -48.86
N THR A 131 -8.18 33.25 -47.93
CA THR A 131 -8.28 31.79 -47.86
C THR A 131 -9.53 31.29 -48.58
N TYR A 132 -9.34 30.23 -49.36
CA TYR A 132 -10.38 29.56 -50.14
C TYR A 132 -10.54 28.12 -49.68
N THR A 133 -11.74 27.58 -49.83
CA THR A 133 -12.06 26.19 -49.52
C THR A 133 -12.84 25.52 -50.65
N THR A 134 -12.62 24.22 -50.84
CA THR A 134 -13.40 23.40 -51.78
C THR A 134 -13.37 21.93 -51.37
N LYS A 135 -14.35 21.15 -51.83
CA LYS A 135 -14.39 19.70 -51.63
C LYS A 135 -13.81 19.01 -52.86
N ILE A 136 -12.79 18.17 -52.66
CA ILE A 136 -12.09 17.44 -53.71
C ILE A 136 -12.25 15.92 -53.53
N ALA A 137 -11.99 15.15 -54.58
CA ALA A 137 -12.03 13.69 -54.48
C ALA A 137 -10.99 13.15 -53.47
N LYS A 138 -11.36 12.10 -52.74
CA LYS A 138 -10.59 11.55 -51.60
C LYS A 138 -9.17 11.08 -51.94
N SER A 139 -8.96 10.60 -53.17
CA SER A 139 -7.66 10.08 -53.63
C SER A 139 -6.64 11.16 -54.00
N LEU A 140 -7.06 12.43 -54.11
CA LEU A 140 -6.22 13.52 -54.59
C LEU A 140 -5.24 14.00 -53.52
N LYS A 141 -3.99 14.19 -53.93
CA LYS A 141 -2.90 14.79 -53.15
C LYS A 141 -2.58 16.18 -53.65
N PHE A 142 -1.81 16.95 -52.88
CA PHE A 142 -1.36 18.29 -53.27
C PHE A 142 -0.67 18.34 -54.64
N SER A 143 0.11 17.31 -54.99
CA SER A 143 0.83 17.20 -56.26
C SER A 143 -0.07 17.00 -57.48
N ASP A 144 -1.32 16.58 -57.25
CA ASP A 144 -2.29 16.32 -58.32
C ASP A 144 -3.10 17.58 -58.65
N LEU A 145 -2.89 18.67 -57.91
CA LEU A 145 -3.68 19.89 -57.96
C LEU A 145 -2.90 21.05 -58.61
N ASN A 146 -3.64 21.85 -59.38
CA ASN A 146 -3.18 23.11 -59.96
C ASN A 146 -4.14 24.23 -59.55
N PHE A 147 -3.63 25.22 -58.83
CA PHE A 147 -4.41 26.35 -58.32
C PHE A 147 -4.37 27.48 -59.34
N GLN A 148 -5.40 27.58 -60.20
CA GLN A 148 -5.46 28.58 -61.26
C GLN A 148 -5.97 29.92 -60.74
N ILE A 149 -5.41 31.00 -61.27
CA ILE A 149 -5.85 32.38 -61.05
C ILE A 149 -6.52 32.88 -62.32
N ILE A 150 -7.73 33.40 -62.18
CA ILE A 150 -8.60 33.77 -63.30
C ILE A 150 -9.05 35.22 -63.08
N LYS A 151 -9.21 35.95 -64.18
CA LYS A 151 -9.76 37.30 -64.22
C LYS A 151 -10.91 37.37 -65.20
N TRP A 152 -11.83 38.31 -64.96
CA TRP A 152 -12.76 38.75 -66.00
C TRP A 152 -12.00 39.31 -67.21
N ASP A 153 -12.34 38.78 -68.38
CA ASP A 153 -11.90 39.26 -69.68
C ASP A 153 -13.08 39.21 -70.63
N PHE A 154 -13.79 40.33 -70.75
CA PHE A 154 -14.98 40.42 -71.59
C PHE A 154 -14.70 40.23 -73.10
N SER A 155 -13.43 40.15 -73.50
CA SER A 155 -13.01 39.83 -74.88
C SER A 155 -12.77 38.34 -75.12
N ALA A 156 -12.69 37.52 -74.06
CA ALA A 156 -12.48 36.07 -74.15
C ALA A 156 -13.80 35.29 -74.13
N SER A 157 -13.81 34.09 -74.74
CA SER A 157 -14.95 33.18 -74.68
C SER A 157 -15.26 32.77 -73.23
N GLY A 158 -16.52 32.88 -72.82
CA GLY A 158 -16.94 32.66 -71.43
C GLY A 158 -16.56 33.79 -70.47
N TYR A 159 -15.99 34.88 -70.98
CA TYR A 159 -15.55 36.06 -70.25
C TYR A 159 -14.43 35.82 -69.20
N GLU A 160 -13.72 34.69 -69.28
CA GLU A 160 -12.67 34.32 -68.32
C GLU A 160 -11.30 34.26 -69.01
N SER A 161 -10.27 34.83 -68.37
CA SER A 161 -8.87 34.65 -68.78
C SER A 161 -8.02 34.12 -67.62
N SER A 162 -7.24 33.06 -67.89
CA SER A 162 -6.35 32.43 -66.91
C SER A 162 -5.01 33.16 -66.86
N LEU A 163 -4.69 33.76 -65.72
CA LEU A 163 -3.43 34.49 -65.49
C LEU A 163 -2.24 33.58 -65.16
N GLY A 164 -2.52 32.33 -64.78
CA GLY A 164 -1.52 31.31 -64.46
C GLY A 164 -2.04 30.29 -63.46
N GLY A 165 -1.18 29.40 -62.99
CA GLY A 165 -1.52 28.50 -61.89
C GLY A 165 -0.32 27.98 -61.12
N PHE A 166 -0.54 27.64 -59.85
CA PHE A 166 0.46 27.05 -58.98
C PHE A 166 0.35 25.52 -59.05
N LYS A 167 1.42 24.85 -59.51
CA LYS A 167 1.57 23.40 -59.39
C LYS A 167 2.52 23.09 -58.25
N ILE A 168 2.09 22.24 -57.32
CA ILE A 168 2.92 21.83 -56.18
C ILE A 168 3.74 20.59 -56.58
N PRO A 169 5.08 20.66 -56.63
CA PRO A 169 5.88 19.49 -56.97
C PRO A 169 5.76 18.38 -55.91
N ALA A 170 5.89 17.13 -56.32
CA ALA A 170 5.77 15.97 -55.43
C ALA A 170 6.78 15.94 -54.26
N TYR A 171 7.90 16.67 -54.36
CA TYR A 171 8.91 16.78 -53.30
C TYR A 171 8.62 17.88 -52.27
N TYR A 172 7.47 18.58 -52.37
CA TYR A 172 7.01 19.50 -51.34
C TYR A 172 6.23 18.73 -50.28
N THR A 173 6.56 18.95 -49.01
CA THR A 173 5.81 18.43 -47.86
C THR A 173 5.27 19.60 -47.06
N ILE A 174 3.98 19.87 -47.18
CA ILE A 174 3.38 21.13 -46.71
C ILE A 174 3.20 21.14 -45.17
N ALA A 175 3.19 19.98 -44.53
CA ALA A 175 3.14 19.89 -43.08
C ALA A 175 4.41 20.49 -42.44
N THR A 176 4.21 21.37 -41.46
CA THR A 176 5.28 21.99 -40.68
C THR A 176 6.07 20.90 -39.95
N PRO A 177 7.41 20.82 -40.09
CA PRO A 177 8.18 19.76 -39.46
C PRO A 177 8.11 19.80 -37.92
N TYR A 178 8.29 18.65 -37.29
CA TYR A 178 8.37 18.54 -35.83
C TYR A 178 9.37 19.55 -35.25
N GLY A 179 8.97 20.25 -34.18
CA GLY A 179 9.79 21.26 -33.53
C GLY A 179 9.83 22.64 -34.22
N ASN A 180 9.24 22.81 -35.40
CA ASN A 180 9.09 24.12 -36.06
C ASN A 180 7.72 24.73 -35.79
N ALA A 181 7.62 26.05 -35.92
CA ALA A 181 6.40 26.80 -35.66
C ALA A 181 5.65 27.16 -36.96
N ALA A 182 4.35 26.86 -36.99
CA ALA A 182 3.41 27.32 -38.01
C ALA A 182 2.77 28.64 -37.55
N LYS A 183 2.59 29.61 -38.45
CA LYS A 183 1.82 30.84 -38.17
C LYS A 183 0.40 30.68 -38.67
N LEU A 184 -0.59 30.99 -37.85
CA LEU A 184 -2.00 30.98 -38.25
C LEU A 184 -2.77 32.13 -37.57
N MET A 185 -3.97 32.40 -38.08
CA MET A 185 -4.91 33.34 -37.49
C MET A 185 -5.99 32.55 -36.75
N VAL A 186 -6.17 32.82 -35.46
CA VAL A 186 -7.22 32.21 -34.61
C VAL A 186 -8.04 33.34 -34.02
N ASN A 187 -9.35 33.37 -34.26
CA ASN A 187 -10.24 34.45 -33.83
C ASN A 187 -9.70 35.86 -34.15
N GLN A 188 -9.19 36.06 -35.38
CA GLN A 188 -8.54 37.29 -35.85
C GLN A 188 -7.25 37.70 -35.11
N SER A 189 -6.71 36.84 -34.23
CA SER A 189 -5.45 37.05 -33.55
C SER A 189 -4.35 36.19 -34.19
N PRO A 190 -3.16 36.75 -34.48
CA PRO A 190 -2.05 35.98 -35.01
C PRO A 190 -1.44 35.11 -33.89
N VAL A 191 -1.27 33.82 -34.17
CA VAL A 191 -0.64 32.86 -33.25
C VAL A 191 0.44 32.05 -33.97
N LYS A 192 1.44 31.61 -33.20
CA LYS A 192 2.35 30.54 -33.64
C LYS A 192 1.98 29.25 -32.93
N THR A 193 1.99 28.14 -33.66
CA THR A 193 1.79 26.81 -33.07
C THR A 193 2.95 25.89 -33.41
N LYS A 194 3.39 25.09 -32.43
CA LYS A 194 4.53 24.19 -32.58
C LYS A 194 4.29 22.90 -31.79
N ILE A 195 4.64 21.77 -32.39
CA ILE A 195 4.73 20.51 -31.64
C ILE A 195 6.01 20.55 -30.79
N VAL A 196 5.85 20.49 -29.46
CA VAL A 196 6.95 20.47 -28.50
C VAL A 196 7.24 19.06 -27.99
N SER A 197 6.24 18.18 -28.00
CA SER A 197 6.39 16.76 -27.64
C SER A 197 5.39 15.91 -28.42
N ALA A 198 5.79 14.69 -28.79
CA ALA A 198 4.91 13.68 -29.35
C ALA A 198 5.36 12.29 -28.87
N SER A 199 4.42 11.48 -28.39
CA SER A 199 4.71 10.12 -27.91
C SER A 199 3.54 9.18 -28.13
N ALA A 200 3.81 7.87 -28.18
CA ALA A 200 2.78 6.85 -28.30
C ALA A 200 2.99 5.76 -27.22
N MET A 201 1.90 5.32 -26.61
CA MET A 201 1.90 4.27 -25.59
C MET A 201 0.97 3.14 -25.99
N GLY A 202 1.52 1.94 -26.16
CA GLY A 202 0.77 0.77 -26.64
C GLY A 202 0.21 -0.02 -25.46
N THR A 203 -1.12 -0.14 -25.35
CA THR A 203 -1.73 -0.96 -24.30
C THR A 203 -3.18 -1.33 -24.62
N GLY A 204 -3.55 -2.60 -24.40
CA GLY A 204 -4.94 -3.07 -24.51
C GLY A 204 -5.52 -3.02 -25.93
N GLY A 205 -4.70 -3.28 -26.95
CA GLY A 205 -5.13 -3.25 -28.36
C GLY A 205 -5.16 -1.86 -28.99
N TYR A 206 -4.68 -0.83 -28.29
CA TYR A 206 -4.63 0.54 -28.79
C TYR A 206 -3.27 1.20 -28.52
N ASN A 207 -2.93 2.17 -29.36
CA ASN A 207 -1.87 3.14 -29.17
C ASN A 207 -2.51 4.45 -28.69
N TYR A 208 -2.12 4.92 -27.50
CA TYR A 208 -2.50 6.23 -26.98
C TYR A 208 -1.44 7.23 -27.41
N VAL A 209 -1.81 8.18 -28.25
CA VAL A 209 -0.90 9.19 -28.80
C VAL A 209 -1.09 10.48 -28.01
N ASN A 210 -0.01 10.95 -27.38
CA ASN A 210 0.04 12.20 -26.62
C ASN A 210 0.88 13.23 -27.39
N ILE A 211 0.38 14.45 -27.50
CA ILE A 211 1.00 15.54 -28.25
C ILE A 211 0.97 16.80 -27.40
N GLY A 212 2.14 17.39 -27.11
CA GLY A 212 2.22 18.74 -26.58
C GLY A 212 2.23 19.75 -27.73
N LEU A 213 1.17 20.54 -27.84
CA LEU A 213 1.04 21.64 -28.80
C LEU A 213 1.26 22.96 -28.07
N ASN A 214 2.37 23.64 -28.33
CA ASN A 214 2.59 25.00 -27.85
C ASN A 214 1.88 26.00 -28.77
N ILE A 215 1.15 26.94 -28.16
CA ILE A 215 0.42 28.02 -28.81
C ILE A 215 0.94 29.33 -28.21
N GLU A 216 1.55 30.16 -29.04
CA GLU A 216 2.09 31.48 -28.67
C GLU A 216 1.22 32.57 -29.30
N ASN A 217 0.65 33.45 -28.46
CA ASN A 217 -0.12 34.59 -28.93
C ASN A 217 0.83 35.74 -29.28
N ILE A 218 1.07 35.93 -30.56
CA ILE A 218 1.93 37.02 -31.06
C ILE A 218 1.15 38.30 -31.36
N GLY A 219 -0.16 38.31 -31.12
CA GLY A 219 -1.02 39.47 -31.25
C GLY A 219 -0.89 40.44 -30.08
N SER A 220 -1.48 41.63 -30.23
CA SER A 220 -1.53 42.67 -29.19
C SER A 220 -2.76 42.56 -28.27
N LYS A 221 -3.64 41.58 -28.49
CA LYS A 221 -4.87 41.36 -27.73
C LYS A 221 -4.85 40.01 -27.02
N LEU A 222 -5.65 39.87 -25.97
CA LEU A 222 -5.91 38.60 -25.30
C LEU A 222 -6.49 37.59 -26.31
N LEU A 223 -5.92 36.39 -26.36
CA LEU A 223 -6.53 35.26 -27.06
C LEU A 223 -7.44 34.56 -26.06
N ASP A 224 -8.74 34.82 -26.17
CA ASP A 224 -9.77 34.18 -25.36
C ASP A 224 -10.39 33.00 -26.10
N ASN A 225 -10.51 31.87 -25.39
CA ASN A 225 -11.11 30.62 -25.80
C ASN A 225 -10.97 30.33 -27.32
N PRO A 226 -9.78 29.93 -27.80
CA PRO A 226 -9.53 29.80 -29.23
C PRO A 226 -10.42 28.78 -29.96
N ASN A 227 -11.14 27.90 -29.23
CA ASN A 227 -12.10 26.91 -29.73
C ASN A 227 -11.59 26.12 -30.97
N MET A 228 -10.30 25.78 -30.97
CA MET A 228 -9.69 25.01 -32.04
C MET A 228 -10.03 23.53 -31.87
N LYS A 229 -10.32 22.86 -32.99
CA LYS A 229 -10.45 21.40 -33.03
C LYS A 229 -9.16 20.79 -33.55
N TYR A 230 -8.84 19.61 -33.05
CA TYR A 230 -7.61 18.91 -33.40
C TYR A 230 -7.91 17.51 -33.90
N VAL A 231 -7.32 17.16 -35.04
CA VAL A 231 -7.41 15.79 -35.56
C VAL A 231 -6.04 15.28 -35.97
N LEU A 232 -5.82 13.98 -35.79
CA LEU A 232 -4.61 13.29 -36.20
C LEU A 232 -4.90 12.53 -37.48
N GLN A 233 -4.20 12.86 -38.57
CA GLN A 233 -4.34 12.20 -39.86
C GLN A 233 -3.18 11.24 -40.11
N THR A 234 -3.49 10.00 -40.44
CA THR A 234 -2.49 9.01 -40.90
C THR A 234 -2.03 9.31 -42.31
N GLN A 235 -0.92 8.71 -42.73
CA GLN A 235 -0.45 8.79 -44.12
C GLN A 235 -1.48 8.26 -45.14
N SER A 236 -2.37 7.36 -44.72
CA SER A 236 -3.48 6.84 -45.55
C SER A 236 -4.72 7.76 -45.57
N GLY A 237 -4.72 8.87 -44.83
CA GLY A 237 -5.85 9.80 -44.75
C GLY A 237 -6.93 9.40 -43.74
N THR A 238 -6.64 8.45 -42.84
CA THR A 238 -7.56 8.13 -41.73
C THR A 238 -7.39 9.17 -40.62
N VAL A 239 -8.50 9.66 -40.09
CA VAL A 239 -8.53 10.79 -39.15
C VAL A 239 -9.01 10.32 -37.77
N PHE A 240 -8.30 10.74 -36.72
CA PHE A 240 -8.65 10.48 -35.31
C PHE A 240 -8.76 11.80 -34.56
N THR A 241 -9.91 12.06 -33.94
CA THR A 241 -10.10 13.27 -33.12
C THR A 241 -9.20 13.21 -31.88
N LEU A 242 -8.57 14.35 -31.52
CA LEU A 242 -7.87 14.51 -30.25
C LEU A 242 -8.73 15.27 -29.26
N ALA A 243 -8.65 14.87 -28.00
CA ALA A 243 -9.18 15.61 -26.87
C ALA A 243 -8.06 16.46 -26.25
N ASP A 244 -8.42 17.64 -25.74
CA ASP A 244 -7.55 18.40 -24.84
C ASP A 244 -7.63 17.78 -23.45
N ALA A 245 -6.48 17.31 -22.95
CA ALA A 245 -6.38 16.62 -21.69
C ALA A 245 -6.48 17.58 -20.48
N ASP A 246 -6.22 18.87 -20.68
CA ASP A 246 -6.26 19.90 -19.64
C ASP A 246 -7.59 20.70 -19.64
N GLY A 247 -8.51 20.38 -20.58
CA GLY A 247 -9.80 21.04 -20.76
C GLY A 247 -9.80 22.08 -21.90
N SER A 248 -10.97 22.35 -22.47
CA SER A 248 -11.11 23.10 -23.74
C SER A 248 -11.08 24.63 -23.65
N SER A 249 -11.15 25.22 -22.44
CA SER A 249 -11.16 26.67 -22.26
C SER A 249 -9.87 27.17 -21.59
N TYR A 250 -9.17 28.06 -22.29
CA TYR A 250 -8.01 28.77 -21.76
C TYR A 250 -7.86 30.12 -22.45
N THR A 251 -7.15 31.01 -21.77
CA THR A 251 -6.72 32.31 -22.31
C THR A 251 -5.20 32.34 -22.46
N ILE A 252 -4.72 33.12 -23.43
CA ILE A 252 -3.28 33.39 -23.61
C ILE A 252 -3.09 34.89 -23.75
N GLN A 253 -2.33 35.49 -22.82
CA GLN A 253 -2.02 36.92 -22.84
C GLN A 253 -1.21 37.30 -24.09
N SER A 254 -1.19 38.59 -24.41
CA SER A 254 -0.34 39.10 -25.50
C SER A 254 1.14 38.76 -25.23
N GLN A 255 1.82 38.24 -26.25
CA GLN A 255 3.22 37.78 -26.19
C GLN A 255 3.49 36.60 -25.24
N ASP A 256 2.44 35.95 -24.73
CA ASP A 256 2.55 34.77 -23.87
C ASP A 256 2.31 33.48 -24.67
N ASN A 257 2.63 32.33 -24.07
CA ASN A 257 2.41 31.03 -24.68
C ASN A 257 1.84 30.00 -23.69
N ARG A 258 1.15 29.01 -24.23
CA ARG A 258 0.61 27.88 -23.46
C ARG A 258 0.86 26.59 -24.22
N THR A 259 1.21 25.53 -23.49
CA THR A 259 1.25 24.18 -24.05
C THR A 259 -0.05 23.46 -23.73
N VAL A 260 -0.73 22.97 -24.76
CA VAL A 260 -1.94 22.17 -24.68
C VAL A 260 -1.57 20.70 -24.88
N ASN A 261 -2.04 19.82 -23.99
CA ASN A 261 -1.80 18.39 -24.08
C ASN A 261 -2.95 17.70 -24.82
N LEU A 262 -2.71 17.28 -26.05
CA LEU A 262 -3.68 16.61 -26.89
C LEU A 262 -3.50 15.11 -26.83
N ILE A 263 -4.61 14.38 -26.72
CA ILE A 263 -4.60 12.92 -26.66
C ILE A 263 -5.63 12.28 -27.58
N THR A 264 -5.25 11.16 -28.19
CA THR A 264 -6.18 10.28 -28.88
C THR A 264 -5.83 8.80 -28.71
N LYS A 265 -6.83 7.94 -28.91
CA LYS A 265 -6.71 6.48 -28.83
C LYS A 265 -6.88 5.88 -30.23
N ILE A 266 -5.84 5.21 -30.71
CA ILE A 266 -5.76 4.67 -32.07
C ILE A 266 -5.66 3.15 -32.00
N PRO A 267 -6.39 2.36 -32.79
CA PRO A 267 -6.21 0.90 -32.82
C PRO A 267 -4.76 0.50 -33.11
N SER A 268 -4.23 -0.52 -32.43
CA SER A 268 -2.82 -0.90 -32.52
C SER A 268 -2.38 -1.34 -33.91
N LYS A 269 -3.33 -1.75 -34.76
CA LYS A 269 -3.10 -2.14 -36.17
C LYS A 269 -2.80 -0.97 -37.09
N VAL A 270 -3.08 0.27 -36.67
CA VAL A 270 -2.84 1.47 -37.47
C VAL A 270 -1.35 1.82 -37.44
N ASN A 271 -0.79 2.09 -38.62
CA ASN A 271 0.59 2.53 -38.76
C ASN A 271 0.76 3.96 -38.24
N LEU A 272 1.67 4.17 -37.28
CA LEU A 272 1.96 5.47 -36.69
C LEU A 272 3.01 6.28 -37.46
N ASN A 273 3.57 5.75 -38.54
CA ASN A 273 4.53 6.48 -39.36
C ASN A 273 3.84 7.60 -40.16
N GLY A 274 4.43 8.79 -40.16
CA GLY A 274 3.97 9.92 -40.96
C GLY A 274 2.67 10.57 -40.47
N LEU A 275 2.38 10.48 -39.17
CA LEU A 275 1.23 11.14 -38.57
C LEU A 275 1.34 12.68 -38.66
N GLN A 276 0.20 13.32 -38.94
CA GLN A 276 0.07 14.77 -39.01
C GLN A 276 -1.03 15.24 -38.08
N LEU A 277 -0.73 16.22 -37.23
CA LEU A 277 -1.73 16.97 -36.49
C LEU A 277 -2.30 18.04 -37.43
N LEU A 278 -3.61 18.01 -37.65
CA LEU A 278 -4.35 19.07 -38.31
C LEU A 278 -5.05 19.93 -37.25
N VAL A 279 -4.84 21.24 -37.33
CA VAL A 279 -5.60 22.24 -36.58
C VAL A 279 -6.78 22.65 -37.44
N LEU A 280 -7.98 22.52 -36.90
CA LEU A 280 -9.23 22.80 -37.60
C LEU A 280 -9.91 24.01 -36.97
N GLN A 281 -10.45 24.88 -37.81
CA GLN A 281 -11.31 26.00 -37.43
C GLN A 281 -12.71 25.75 -37.98
N ASN A 282 -13.73 25.94 -37.14
CA ASN A 282 -15.11 25.84 -37.59
C ASN A 282 -15.51 27.10 -38.37
N ASP A 283 -16.08 26.92 -39.55
CA ASP A 283 -16.78 27.97 -40.29
C ASP A 283 -18.29 27.71 -40.18
N GLU A 284 -18.96 28.42 -39.27
CA GLU A 284 -20.38 28.22 -38.98
C GLU A 284 -21.27 28.50 -40.19
N THR A 285 -20.91 29.51 -40.99
CA THR A 285 -21.68 29.89 -42.19
C THR A 285 -21.56 28.84 -43.29
N LEU A 286 -20.36 28.25 -43.45
CA LEU A 286 -20.13 27.14 -44.38
C LEU A 286 -20.51 25.77 -43.78
N LYS A 287 -20.87 25.71 -42.48
CA LYS A 287 -21.15 24.49 -41.71
C LYS A 287 -20.06 23.43 -41.89
N SER A 288 -18.80 23.85 -41.84
CA SER A 288 -17.66 22.99 -42.17
C SER A 288 -16.48 23.24 -41.24
N ASP A 289 -15.80 22.17 -40.84
CA ASP A 289 -14.50 22.27 -40.19
C ASP A 289 -13.41 22.39 -41.26
N LEU A 290 -12.61 23.45 -41.19
CA LEU A 290 -11.60 23.81 -42.18
C LEU A 290 -10.20 23.59 -41.60
N PRO A 291 -9.31 22.81 -42.25
CA PRO A 291 -7.93 22.69 -41.80
C PRO A 291 -7.18 24.00 -42.05
N VAL A 292 -6.60 24.58 -41.00
CA VAL A 292 -5.86 25.86 -41.06
C VAL A 292 -4.36 25.70 -40.81
N ALA A 293 -3.93 24.55 -40.31
CA ALA A 293 -2.53 24.19 -40.21
C ALA A 293 -2.35 22.67 -40.20
N SER A 294 -1.20 22.22 -40.71
CA SER A 294 -0.73 20.84 -40.62
C SER A 294 0.67 20.79 -40.01
N LEU A 295 0.85 19.97 -38.97
CA LEU A 295 2.12 19.78 -38.26
C LEU A 295 2.50 18.29 -38.22
N ASN A 296 3.75 17.97 -38.56
CA ASN A 296 4.26 16.60 -38.53
C ASN A 296 4.70 16.22 -37.11
N LEU A 297 4.30 15.04 -36.64
CA LEU A 297 4.68 14.52 -35.31
C LEU A 297 6.09 13.93 -35.25
N GLY A 298 6.76 13.79 -36.39
CA GLY A 298 8.01 13.03 -36.50
C GLY A 298 7.78 11.52 -36.39
N SER A 299 8.84 10.79 -36.10
CA SER A 299 8.79 9.34 -35.90
C SER A 299 8.37 9.03 -34.46
N ILE A 300 7.13 8.60 -34.27
CA ILE A 300 6.64 8.09 -32.98
C ILE A 300 6.44 6.57 -33.04
N SER A 301 6.75 5.88 -31.94
CA SER A 301 6.56 4.42 -31.83
C SER A 301 6.10 4.07 -30.42
N SER A 302 5.23 3.06 -30.32
CA SER A 302 4.77 2.50 -29.05
C SER A 302 5.63 1.34 -28.54
N ALA A 303 6.59 0.85 -29.34
CA ALA A 303 7.38 -0.36 -29.06
C ALA A 303 8.21 -0.28 -27.77
N ASN A 304 8.59 0.93 -27.34
CA ASN A 304 9.43 1.17 -26.15
C ASN A 304 8.68 1.95 -25.05
N SER A 305 7.35 1.88 -25.03
CA SER A 305 6.54 2.62 -24.04
C SER A 305 6.58 2.02 -22.62
N LYS A 306 7.07 0.78 -22.50
CA LYS A 306 7.23 0.05 -21.23
C LYS A 306 8.53 0.42 -20.54
N THR A 307 8.43 0.90 -19.31
CA THR A 307 9.56 1.13 -18.42
C THR A 307 10.10 -0.23 -17.94
N PRO A 308 11.40 -0.55 -18.14
CA PRO A 308 11.98 -1.81 -17.69
C PRO A 308 11.95 -1.96 -16.17
N ILE A 309 12.13 -3.20 -15.70
CA ILE A 309 12.21 -3.54 -14.26
C ILE A 309 13.31 -2.69 -13.60
N ASN A 310 13.02 -2.16 -12.41
CA ASN A 310 13.96 -1.35 -11.61
C ASN A 310 14.48 -0.08 -12.31
N LYS A 311 13.75 0.45 -13.30
CA LYS A 311 14.05 1.74 -13.93
C LYS A 311 13.00 2.79 -13.59
N THR A 312 13.45 4.03 -13.49
CA THR A 312 12.60 5.20 -13.23
C THR A 312 12.03 5.76 -14.52
N LYS A 313 10.78 6.19 -14.46
CA LYS A 313 10.09 6.96 -15.51
C LYS A 313 9.92 8.40 -15.03
N VAL A 314 10.20 9.37 -15.88
CA VAL A 314 9.87 10.78 -15.61
C VAL A 314 8.46 11.06 -16.14
N LEU A 315 7.61 11.63 -15.30
CA LEU A 315 6.28 12.11 -15.65
C LEU A 315 6.22 13.64 -15.45
N ALA A 316 5.56 14.33 -16.37
CA ALA A 316 5.26 15.75 -16.22
C ALA A 316 3.92 15.90 -15.50
N VAL A 317 3.89 16.74 -14.47
CA VAL A 317 2.67 17.06 -13.70
C VAL A 317 2.60 18.58 -13.59
N GLY A 318 1.73 19.19 -14.40
CA GLY A 318 1.78 20.64 -14.64
C GLY A 318 3.14 21.06 -15.20
N ASN A 319 3.76 22.08 -14.59
CA ASN A 319 5.10 22.55 -14.98
C ASN A 319 6.24 21.79 -14.26
N GLN A 320 5.91 20.84 -13.39
CA GLN A 320 6.87 20.10 -12.58
C GLN A 320 7.17 18.71 -13.17
N LYS A 321 8.26 18.10 -12.72
CA LYS A 321 8.66 16.75 -13.09
C LYS A 321 8.71 15.86 -11.86
N ILE A 322 8.11 14.68 -11.97
CA ILE A 322 8.25 13.63 -10.96
C ILE A 322 8.94 12.42 -11.58
N THR A 323 9.70 11.70 -10.77
CA THR A 323 10.19 10.38 -11.12
C THR A 323 9.37 9.31 -10.43
N THR A 324 9.11 8.22 -11.13
CA THR A 324 8.29 7.13 -10.63
C THR A 324 8.88 5.77 -10.99
N ASN A 325 8.78 4.79 -10.09
CA ASN A 325 9.22 3.42 -10.33
C ASN A 325 8.45 2.42 -9.46
N ILE A 326 8.60 1.13 -9.78
CA ILE A 326 8.22 0.05 -8.86
C ILE A 326 9.46 -0.27 -8.01
N GLN A 327 9.28 -0.32 -6.69
CA GLN A 327 10.32 -0.71 -5.75
C GLN A 327 10.29 -2.22 -5.51
N ASP A 328 9.12 -2.75 -5.14
CA ASP A 328 8.91 -4.17 -4.85
C ASP A 328 7.50 -4.61 -5.26
N ALA A 329 7.32 -5.92 -5.46
CA ALA A 329 6.02 -6.53 -5.71
C ALA A 329 5.90 -7.89 -5.00
N TYR A 330 4.75 -8.14 -4.40
CA TYR A 330 4.47 -9.31 -3.58
C TYR A 330 3.23 -10.04 -4.07
N VAL A 331 3.19 -11.36 -3.83
CA VAL A 331 2.03 -12.20 -4.15
C VAL A 331 1.67 -13.13 -3.00
N ASN A 332 0.39 -13.12 -2.64
CA ASN A 332 -0.26 -14.08 -1.76
C ASN A 332 -1.20 -14.93 -2.60
N GLN A 333 -0.85 -16.19 -2.86
CA GLN A 333 -1.74 -17.10 -3.57
C GLN A 333 -2.87 -17.53 -2.63
N SER A 334 -4.09 -17.45 -3.14
CA SER A 334 -5.29 -18.07 -2.62
C SER A 334 -5.81 -19.06 -3.66
N PHE A 335 -6.85 -19.84 -3.34
CA PHE A 335 -7.35 -20.94 -4.17
C PHE A 335 -7.49 -20.58 -5.66
N ASN A 336 -8.37 -19.63 -5.98
CA ASN A 336 -8.68 -19.25 -7.36
C ASN A 336 -8.12 -17.87 -7.75
N LYS A 337 -7.37 -17.24 -6.84
CA LYS A 337 -7.09 -15.81 -6.85
C LYS A 337 -5.72 -15.55 -6.23
N SER A 338 -4.98 -14.59 -6.75
CA SER A 338 -3.70 -14.14 -6.20
C SER A 338 -3.84 -12.68 -5.78
N ASP A 339 -3.70 -12.41 -4.48
CA ASP A 339 -3.60 -11.05 -3.98
C ASP A 339 -2.20 -10.51 -4.28
N ILE A 340 -2.13 -9.40 -4.99
CA ILE A 340 -0.88 -8.73 -5.37
C ILE A 340 -0.78 -7.42 -4.63
N SER A 341 0.41 -7.13 -4.13
CA SER A 341 0.77 -5.82 -3.57
C SER A 341 2.00 -5.27 -4.30
N ILE A 342 1.97 -3.99 -4.68
CA ILE A 342 3.08 -3.32 -5.38
C ILE A 342 3.43 -2.03 -4.63
N GLN A 343 4.71 -1.85 -4.33
CA GLN A 343 5.29 -0.63 -3.77
C GLN A 343 5.63 0.31 -4.94
N TYR A 344 4.83 1.36 -5.15
CA TYR A 344 5.02 2.35 -6.22
C TYR A 344 5.59 3.64 -5.63
N VAL A 345 6.73 4.08 -6.15
CA VAL A 345 7.47 5.24 -5.65
C VAL A 345 7.20 6.44 -6.54
N LEU A 346 6.98 7.60 -5.92
CA LEU A 346 6.90 8.91 -6.56
C LEU A 346 7.91 9.84 -5.89
N ARG A 347 8.72 10.55 -6.66
CA ARG A 347 9.63 11.59 -6.14
C ARG A 347 9.50 12.87 -6.94
N ASN A 348 9.37 13.99 -6.26
CA ASN A 348 9.37 15.30 -6.90
C ASN A 348 10.80 15.72 -7.26
N THR A 349 11.08 15.83 -8.56
CA THR A 349 12.38 16.28 -9.07
C THR A 349 12.31 17.73 -9.58
N GLY A 350 11.17 18.40 -9.38
CA GLY A 350 11.00 19.82 -9.63
C GLY A 350 11.46 20.68 -8.46
N THR A 351 11.43 22.00 -8.67
CA THR A 351 11.89 23.02 -7.70
C THR A 351 10.77 23.60 -6.82
N GLN A 352 9.53 23.16 -7.02
CA GLN A 352 8.34 23.62 -6.31
C GLN A 352 7.48 22.42 -5.92
N LYS A 353 6.64 22.61 -4.90
CA LYS A 353 5.63 21.65 -4.47
C LYS A 353 4.73 21.24 -5.65
N VAL A 354 4.43 19.95 -5.76
CA VAL A 354 3.59 19.38 -6.82
C VAL A 354 2.41 18.62 -6.23
N ASN A 355 1.21 18.91 -6.70
CA ASN A 355 0.02 18.12 -6.37
C ASN A 355 -0.08 16.95 -7.34
N ILE A 356 -0.07 15.73 -6.83
CA ILE A 356 -0.11 14.51 -7.62
C ILE A 356 -1.57 14.27 -8.04
N PRO A 357 -1.84 14.08 -9.35
CA PRO A 357 -3.17 13.69 -9.80
C PRO A 357 -3.61 12.37 -9.15
N ALA A 358 -4.91 12.21 -8.93
CA ALA A 358 -5.48 10.97 -8.41
C ALA A 358 -5.39 9.82 -9.43
N TYR A 359 -4.18 9.34 -9.71
CA TYR A 359 -3.92 8.31 -10.69
C TYR A 359 -4.64 7.03 -10.32
N THR A 360 -5.16 6.35 -11.34
CA THR A 360 -5.72 5.02 -11.21
C THR A 360 -4.72 4.00 -11.75
N PHE A 361 -4.79 2.79 -11.20
CA PHE A 361 -3.81 1.75 -11.47
C PHE A 361 -4.50 0.49 -11.94
N GLU A 362 -3.92 -0.14 -12.96
CA GLU A 362 -4.33 -1.47 -13.41
C GLU A 362 -3.11 -2.36 -13.56
N ILE A 363 -3.27 -3.64 -13.23
CA ILE A 363 -2.27 -4.65 -13.54
C ILE A 363 -2.72 -5.49 -14.73
N LYS A 364 -1.82 -5.65 -15.70
CA LYS A 364 -2.04 -6.48 -16.87
C LYS A 364 -1.37 -7.82 -16.76
N ALA A 365 -2.14 -8.86 -17.03
CA ALA A 365 -1.68 -10.22 -17.24
C ALA A 365 -2.03 -10.64 -18.67
N GLY A 366 -1.07 -10.54 -19.59
CA GLY A 366 -1.32 -10.69 -21.02
C GLY A 366 -2.31 -9.62 -21.54
N ASN A 367 -3.46 -10.05 -22.05
CA ASN A 367 -4.50 -9.16 -22.59
C ASN A 367 -5.55 -8.72 -21.55
N LEU A 368 -5.52 -9.30 -20.35
CA LEU A 368 -6.48 -9.01 -19.29
C LEU A 368 -5.94 -7.88 -18.39
N SER A 369 -6.83 -6.98 -17.96
CA SER A 369 -6.52 -5.85 -17.07
C SER A 369 -7.34 -5.98 -15.80
N TYR A 370 -6.70 -5.83 -14.64
CA TYR A 370 -7.33 -5.89 -13.33
C TYR A 370 -7.08 -4.58 -12.59
N PRO A 371 -8.11 -3.90 -12.06
CA PRO A 371 -7.92 -2.68 -11.30
C PRO A 371 -7.14 -2.96 -10.01
N LEU A 372 -6.24 -2.05 -9.66
CA LEU A 372 -5.60 -2.01 -8.35
C LEU A 372 -6.23 -0.89 -7.52
N SER A 373 -6.50 -1.19 -6.27
CA SER A 373 -6.90 -0.24 -5.25
C SER A 373 -5.68 0.45 -4.68
N VAL A 374 -5.81 1.76 -4.48
CA VAL A 374 -4.82 2.64 -3.86
C VAL A 374 -5.55 3.51 -2.84
N ILE A 375 -4.92 3.77 -1.70
CA ILE A 375 -5.46 4.69 -0.68
C ILE A 375 -4.40 5.73 -0.38
N GLY A 376 -4.82 6.98 -0.18
CA GLY A 376 -3.91 8.10 0.09
C GLY A 376 -3.40 8.82 -1.17
N MET A 377 -3.99 8.56 -2.34
CA MET A 377 -3.69 9.34 -3.56
C MET A 377 -4.49 10.66 -3.61
N ASP A 378 -5.69 10.68 -3.03
CA ASP A 378 -6.54 11.87 -3.00
C ASP A 378 -5.85 13.02 -2.24
N GLY A 379 -5.55 14.12 -2.93
CA GLY A 379 -4.92 15.29 -2.34
C GLY A 379 -3.42 15.12 -2.03
N LEU A 380 -2.77 14.06 -2.52
CA LEU A 380 -1.34 13.86 -2.34
C LEU A 380 -0.54 15.02 -2.95
N SER A 381 0.37 15.60 -2.17
CA SER A 381 1.30 16.63 -2.62
C SER A 381 2.72 16.29 -2.19
N LEU A 382 3.71 16.57 -3.03
CA LEU A 382 5.13 16.35 -2.73
C LEU A 382 5.90 17.68 -2.80
N ASP A 383 6.63 18.01 -1.75
CA ASP A 383 7.59 19.12 -1.70
C ASP A 383 8.82 18.82 -2.59
N PRO A 384 9.66 19.82 -2.93
CA PRO A 384 10.85 19.58 -3.73
C PRO A 384 11.77 18.51 -3.11
N ASP A 385 12.19 17.56 -3.93
CA ASP A 385 13.00 16.39 -3.53
C ASP A 385 12.32 15.39 -2.59
N GLU A 386 11.05 15.60 -2.23
CA GLU A 386 10.28 14.67 -1.43
C GLU A 386 9.98 13.38 -2.21
N GLU A 387 10.18 12.23 -1.57
CA GLU A 387 9.90 10.90 -2.08
C GLU A 387 8.81 10.23 -1.23
N GLN A 388 7.82 9.65 -1.91
CA GLN A 388 6.70 8.95 -1.29
C GLN A 388 6.50 7.58 -1.95
N THR A 389 6.41 6.53 -1.13
CA THR A 389 6.01 5.20 -1.59
C THR A 389 4.55 4.94 -1.21
N ILE A 390 3.75 4.52 -2.20
CA ILE A 390 2.36 4.11 -2.02
C ILE A 390 2.21 2.61 -2.28
N SER A 391 1.33 1.97 -1.52
CA SER A 391 0.99 0.56 -1.71
C SER A 391 -0.22 0.43 -2.61
N LEU A 392 -0.06 -0.30 -3.71
CA LEU A 392 -1.13 -0.70 -4.62
C LEU A 392 -1.53 -2.13 -4.29
N SER A 393 -2.82 -2.41 -4.22
CA SER A 393 -3.31 -3.75 -3.90
C SER A 393 -4.40 -4.19 -4.88
N GLY A 394 -4.41 -5.46 -5.27
CA GLY A 394 -5.45 -5.98 -6.15
C GLY A 394 -5.40 -7.49 -6.26
N ASN A 395 -6.33 -8.05 -7.02
CA ASN A 395 -6.46 -9.49 -7.14
C ASN A 395 -6.44 -9.93 -8.60
N ILE A 396 -5.66 -10.97 -8.91
CA ILE A 396 -5.59 -11.58 -10.23
C ILE A 396 -6.14 -13.02 -10.16
N PRO A 397 -7.06 -13.43 -11.06
CA PRO A 397 -7.50 -14.82 -11.16
C PRO A 397 -6.35 -15.76 -11.52
N SER A 398 -6.21 -16.86 -10.76
CA SER A 398 -5.27 -17.98 -10.99
C SER A 398 -3.76 -17.68 -10.89
N LYS A 399 -2.96 -18.74 -10.70
CA LYS A 399 -1.48 -18.71 -10.63
C LYS A 399 -0.81 -18.59 -12.01
N SER A 400 -1.46 -19.05 -13.08
CA SER A 400 -0.93 -19.03 -14.45
C SER A 400 -0.87 -17.62 -15.05
N ALA A 401 -1.63 -16.67 -14.50
CA ALA A 401 -1.65 -15.27 -14.91
C ALA A 401 -0.48 -14.43 -14.33
N LEU A 402 0.39 -15.00 -13.51
CA LEU A 402 1.46 -14.26 -12.80
C LEU A 402 2.73 -14.01 -13.65
N GLY A 403 2.77 -14.49 -14.90
CA GLY A 403 3.91 -14.31 -15.80
C GLY A 403 3.85 -13.04 -16.64
N LYS A 404 4.91 -12.22 -16.61
CA LYS A 404 5.09 -10.96 -17.37
C LYS A 404 4.02 -9.89 -17.08
N LEU A 405 3.81 -9.59 -15.80
CA LEU A 405 2.87 -8.55 -15.39
C LEU A 405 3.33 -7.14 -15.79
N GLU A 406 2.37 -6.27 -16.09
CA GLU A 406 2.61 -4.86 -16.37
C GLU A 406 1.72 -3.97 -15.50
N LEU A 407 2.31 -3.00 -14.82
CA LEU A 407 1.55 -1.96 -14.11
C LEU A 407 1.26 -0.83 -15.10
N VAL A 408 -0.01 -0.49 -15.28
CA VAL A 408 -0.48 0.63 -16.08
C VAL A 408 -0.99 1.71 -15.15
N VAL A 409 -0.41 2.91 -15.27
CA VAL A 409 -0.83 4.10 -14.51
C VAL A 409 -1.65 4.97 -15.45
N LYS A 410 -2.84 5.37 -15.02
CA LYS A 410 -3.76 6.18 -15.83
C LYS A 410 -4.17 7.45 -15.10
N THR A 411 -4.48 8.49 -15.87
CA THR A 411 -5.10 9.71 -15.33
C THR A 411 -6.46 9.44 -14.67
N PRO A 412 -6.87 10.29 -13.71
CA PRO A 412 -8.21 10.26 -13.17
C PRO A 412 -9.26 10.46 -14.28
N THR A 413 -10.41 9.83 -14.12
CA THR A 413 -11.56 10.02 -15.03
C THR A 413 -12.25 11.34 -14.64
N SER A 414 -11.99 12.43 -15.35
CA SER A 414 -12.68 13.71 -15.12
C SER A 414 -14.15 13.58 -15.56
N ALA A 415 -15.14 13.65 -14.66
CA ALA A 415 -16.54 13.64 -15.07
C ALA A 415 -16.83 14.73 -16.13
N PRO A 416 -17.71 14.49 -17.13
CA PRO A 416 -18.17 15.56 -17.99
C PRO A 416 -18.82 16.62 -17.11
N SER A 417 -18.37 17.87 -17.21
CA SER A 417 -19.04 19.01 -16.57
C SER A 417 -20.51 19.01 -16.97
N THR A 418 -21.39 18.82 -16.00
CA THR A 418 -22.85 18.83 -16.19
C THR A 418 -23.23 20.23 -16.69
N PRO A 419 -23.93 20.37 -17.83
CA PRO A 419 -24.55 21.64 -18.18
C PRO A 419 -25.61 21.94 -17.13
N SER A 420 -25.53 23.13 -16.53
CA SER A 420 -26.60 23.70 -15.73
C SER A 420 -27.91 23.65 -16.52
N SER A 421 -28.93 23.04 -15.94
CA SER A 421 -30.26 22.84 -16.51
C SER A 421 -30.96 24.16 -16.84
N GLY A 422 -31.40 24.29 -18.09
CA GLY A 422 -32.29 25.35 -18.60
C GLY A 422 -32.71 25.08 -20.05
N GLU A 423 -33.75 24.26 -20.20
CA GLU A 423 -34.74 24.15 -21.30
C GLU A 423 -34.34 24.00 -22.80
N GLN A 424 -34.75 22.84 -23.33
CA GLN A 424 -35.29 22.49 -24.66
C GLN A 424 -34.54 22.77 -26.00
N GLN A 425 -34.00 21.66 -26.53
CA GLN A 425 -34.45 20.93 -27.74
C GLN A 425 -33.95 21.33 -29.15
N ASN A 426 -33.35 20.31 -29.80
CA ASN A 426 -33.04 20.11 -31.23
C ASN A 426 -31.89 20.93 -31.88
N ALA A 427 -30.66 20.46 -31.66
CA ALA A 427 -29.56 20.58 -32.63
C ALA A 427 -28.64 19.34 -32.54
N PRO A 428 -27.97 18.90 -33.63
CA PRO A 428 -27.01 17.80 -33.57
C PRO A 428 -25.85 18.21 -32.67
N VAL A 429 -25.65 17.47 -31.58
CA VAL A 429 -24.64 17.70 -30.55
C VAL A 429 -23.22 17.73 -31.15
N PRO A 430 -22.47 18.85 -31.09
CA PRO A 430 -21.03 18.82 -31.23
C PRO A 430 -20.39 18.72 -29.84
N SER A 431 -19.60 17.67 -29.65
CA SER A 431 -18.56 17.52 -28.61
C SER A 431 -19.01 17.75 -27.15
N GLY A 432 -19.75 16.78 -26.60
CA GLY A 432 -19.69 16.53 -25.16
C GLY A 432 -18.28 16.07 -24.80
N GLY A 433 -17.59 16.81 -23.93
CA GLY A 433 -16.30 16.42 -23.39
C GLY A 433 -16.41 15.08 -22.68
N VAL A 434 -16.02 14.01 -23.36
CA VAL A 434 -16.01 12.68 -22.78
C VAL A 434 -14.85 12.63 -21.78
N ALA A 435 -15.17 12.24 -20.56
CA ALA A 435 -14.23 11.86 -19.52
C ALA A 435 -13.28 10.77 -20.02
N TYR A 436 -12.06 11.12 -20.47
CA TYR A 436 -11.09 10.12 -20.93
C TYR A 436 -10.02 9.87 -19.85
N SER A 437 -10.05 8.68 -19.24
CA SER A 437 -8.89 8.14 -18.53
C SER A 437 -7.91 7.53 -19.53
N TYR A 438 -6.63 7.89 -19.43
CA TYR A 438 -5.60 7.46 -20.37
C TYR A 438 -4.28 7.11 -19.68
N PRO A 439 -3.49 6.18 -20.26
CA PRO A 439 -2.26 5.73 -19.64
C PRO A 439 -1.16 6.79 -19.75
N VAL A 440 -0.54 7.09 -18.62
CA VAL A 440 0.62 8.01 -18.50
C VAL A 440 1.93 7.26 -18.30
N ALA A 441 1.87 6.02 -17.83
CA ALA A 441 3.04 5.16 -17.65
C ALA A 441 2.68 3.68 -17.73
N ILE A 442 3.63 2.88 -18.21
CA ILE A 442 3.60 1.41 -18.15
C ILE A 442 4.93 0.94 -17.57
N TYR A 443 4.89 -0.01 -16.64
CA TYR A 443 6.06 -0.60 -16.00
C TYR A 443 6.05 -2.12 -16.15
N ALA A 444 7.22 -2.69 -16.42
CA ALA A 444 7.47 -4.09 -16.15
C ALA A 444 7.43 -4.31 -14.63
N VAL A 445 6.55 -5.20 -14.15
CA VAL A 445 6.52 -5.56 -12.73
C VAL A 445 7.70 -6.51 -12.47
N PRO A 446 8.49 -6.32 -11.39
CA PRO A 446 9.54 -7.26 -11.00
C PRO A 446 8.96 -8.64 -10.66
N GLU A 447 9.83 -9.61 -10.46
CA GLU A 447 9.40 -10.93 -9.99
C GLU A 447 8.65 -10.81 -8.66
N LEU A 448 7.47 -11.41 -8.58
CA LEU A 448 6.63 -11.33 -7.39
C LEU A 448 7.22 -12.18 -6.28
N THR A 449 7.51 -11.56 -5.14
CA THR A 449 7.95 -12.29 -3.96
C THR A 449 6.74 -12.97 -3.30
N ALA A 450 6.78 -14.29 -3.20
CA ALA A 450 5.72 -15.06 -2.55
C ALA A 450 5.71 -14.82 -1.02
N MET A 451 4.52 -14.51 -0.49
CA MET A 451 4.28 -14.27 0.94
C MET A 451 3.59 -15.45 1.66
N GLN A 452 3.56 -16.61 0.99
CA GLN A 452 3.04 -17.86 1.55
C GLN A 452 4.06 -18.55 2.45
N ASN A 453 3.60 -19.06 3.60
CA ASN A 453 4.40 -19.86 4.54
C ASN A 453 5.70 -19.15 4.95
N THR A 454 5.60 -17.86 5.27
CA THR A 454 6.74 -16.99 5.60
C THR A 454 6.98 -16.82 7.10
N MET A 455 6.49 -17.74 7.93
CA MET A 455 6.70 -17.73 9.38
C MET A 455 8.18 -17.51 9.72
N GLY A 456 8.47 -16.55 10.61
CA GLY A 456 9.81 -16.19 11.05
C GLY A 456 10.69 -15.45 10.03
N LYS A 457 10.23 -15.22 8.79
CA LYS A 457 11.00 -14.48 7.78
C LYS A 457 10.69 -13.00 7.83
N GLU A 458 11.73 -12.18 8.05
CA GLU A 458 11.60 -10.72 8.03
C GLU A 458 11.40 -10.19 6.61
N ARG A 459 10.53 -9.18 6.49
CA ARG A 459 10.22 -8.47 5.24
C ARG A 459 10.39 -6.97 5.41
N ILE A 460 11.05 -6.33 4.45
CA ILE A 460 11.26 -4.89 4.49
C ILE A 460 10.08 -4.19 3.80
N ILE A 461 9.45 -3.25 4.50
CA ILE A 461 8.41 -2.34 4.01
C ILE A 461 8.96 -0.92 4.10
N LYS A 462 8.94 -0.18 3.00
CA LYS A 462 9.40 1.22 2.94
C LYS A 462 8.22 2.12 2.56
N ASN A 463 7.99 3.16 3.35
CA ASN A 463 6.98 4.17 3.07
C ASN A 463 7.40 5.52 3.70
N SER A 464 6.52 6.53 3.64
CA SER A 464 6.74 7.86 4.26
C SER A 464 7.16 7.80 5.72
N LEU A 465 6.68 6.78 6.45
CA LEU A 465 6.87 6.67 7.89
C LEU A 465 8.23 6.07 8.24
N GLY A 466 8.92 5.43 7.28
CA GLY A 466 10.24 4.87 7.47
C GLY A 466 10.45 3.53 6.78
N THR A 467 11.51 2.85 7.19
CA THR A 467 11.85 1.49 6.75
C THR A 467 11.57 0.52 7.89
N PHE A 468 10.63 -0.40 7.69
CA PHE A 468 10.18 -1.35 8.71
C PHE A 468 10.54 -2.77 8.29
N GLY A 469 11.11 -3.56 9.20
CA GLY A 469 11.19 -5.01 9.10
C GLY A 469 9.95 -5.62 9.75
N VAL A 470 9.16 -6.39 9.01
CA VAL A 470 7.95 -7.02 9.51
C VAL A 470 8.06 -8.53 9.43
N THR A 471 7.80 -9.22 10.54
CA THR A 471 7.94 -10.67 10.67
C THR A 471 6.67 -11.28 11.23
N LEU A 472 6.10 -12.27 10.55
CA LEU A 472 5.06 -13.12 11.11
C LEU A 472 5.71 -14.06 12.14
N GLY A 473 5.47 -13.81 13.42
CA GLY A 473 6.12 -14.53 14.51
C GLY A 473 5.46 -15.87 14.81
N SER A 474 4.16 -15.84 15.11
CA SER A 474 3.38 -17.04 15.42
C SER A 474 1.91 -16.87 15.05
N VAL A 475 1.25 -17.99 14.81
CA VAL A 475 -0.21 -18.11 14.73
C VAL A 475 -0.59 -19.23 15.69
N GLN A 476 -1.47 -18.95 16.65
CA GLN A 476 -1.86 -19.87 17.72
C GLN A 476 -3.38 -19.94 17.84
N ARG A 477 -3.89 -21.11 18.19
CA ARG A 477 -5.30 -21.32 18.56
C ARG A 477 -5.37 -21.58 20.07
N LEU A 478 -5.96 -20.66 20.81
CA LEU A 478 -5.99 -20.66 22.27
C LEU A 478 -7.40 -21.01 22.79
N PRO A 479 -7.55 -21.79 23.88
CA PRO A 479 -8.83 -21.99 24.54
C PRO A 479 -9.39 -20.68 25.11
N TRP A 480 -10.69 -20.45 24.98
CA TRP A 480 -11.40 -19.36 25.65
C TRP A 480 -12.84 -19.75 25.92
N GLU A 481 -13.40 -19.36 27.05
CA GLU A 481 -14.70 -19.79 27.63
C GLU A 481 -15.70 -20.43 26.65
N ASP A 482 -16.18 -19.67 25.67
CA ASP A 482 -17.23 -20.04 24.71
C ASP A 482 -16.71 -20.16 23.27
N GLY A 483 -15.44 -20.53 23.08
CA GLY A 483 -14.87 -20.82 21.76
C GLY A 483 -13.35 -21.00 21.77
N ARG A 484 -12.70 -20.47 20.73
CA ARG A 484 -11.24 -20.39 20.63
C ARG A 484 -10.83 -19.00 20.22
N LEU A 485 -9.68 -18.54 20.68
CA LEU A 485 -9.02 -17.35 20.15
C LEU A 485 -8.02 -17.78 19.09
N LEU A 486 -8.10 -17.17 17.92
CA LEU A 486 -7.02 -17.19 16.95
C LEU A 486 -6.16 -15.95 17.19
N VAL A 487 -4.91 -16.17 17.59
CA VAL A 487 -3.95 -15.10 17.92
C VAL A 487 -2.79 -15.16 16.95
N THR A 488 -2.46 -14.02 16.35
CA THR A 488 -1.29 -13.89 15.48
C THR A 488 -0.36 -12.80 15.96
N LYS A 489 0.89 -13.16 16.23
CA LYS A 489 1.97 -12.24 16.59
C LYS A 489 2.68 -11.75 15.34
N ILE A 490 2.74 -10.43 15.15
CA ILE A 490 3.51 -9.77 14.09
C ILE A 490 4.52 -8.85 14.76
N SER A 491 5.80 -9.06 14.48
CA SER A 491 6.87 -8.19 14.98
C SER A 491 7.22 -7.13 13.95
N ILE A 492 7.35 -5.88 14.39
CA ILE A 492 7.67 -4.72 13.55
C ILE A 492 8.93 -4.07 14.10
N ALA A 493 10.03 -4.12 13.36
CA ALA A 493 11.31 -3.52 13.67
C ALA A 493 11.55 -2.26 12.83
N ASN A 494 12.09 -1.20 13.43
CA ASN A 494 12.60 -0.06 12.68
C ASN A 494 13.96 -0.42 12.09
N ARG A 495 14.04 -0.52 10.76
CA ARG A 495 15.27 -0.80 9.99
C ARG A 495 15.83 0.47 9.33
N GLY A 496 15.28 1.63 9.65
CA GLY A 496 15.80 2.93 9.27
C GLY A 496 16.88 3.45 10.23
N THR A 497 17.37 4.66 9.96
CA THR A 497 18.40 5.34 10.75
C THR A 497 17.84 6.41 11.69
N ALA A 498 16.55 6.76 11.55
CA ALA A 498 15.86 7.73 12.39
C ALA A 498 14.76 7.05 13.21
N THR A 499 14.36 7.69 14.31
CA THR A 499 13.17 7.29 15.08
C THR A 499 11.92 7.45 14.22
N VAL A 500 11.03 6.46 14.28
CA VAL A 500 9.78 6.42 13.50
C VAL A 500 8.58 6.26 14.41
N GLN A 501 7.42 6.76 13.97
CA GLN A 501 6.15 6.50 14.61
C GLN A 501 5.38 5.44 13.82
N LEU A 502 4.95 4.38 14.50
CA LEU A 502 4.08 3.37 13.94
C LEU A 502 2.69 3.97 13.66
N PRO A 503 2.09 3.65 12.51
CA PRO A 503 0.73 4.04 12.23
C PRO A 503 -0.27 3.36 13.17
N ASP A 504 -1.48 3.91 13.19
CA ASP A 504 -2.62 3.23 13.80
C ASP A 504 -2.99 2.02 12.95
N PHE A 505 -2.87 0.83 13.52
CA PHE A 505 -3.17 -0.40 12.82
C PHE A 505 -4.57 -0.93 13.14
N ALA A 506 -5.10 -1.76 12.23
CA ALA A 506 -6.21 -2.67 12.43
C ALA A 506 -5.80 -4.05 11.88
N GLY A 507 -6.28 -5.12 12.50
CA GLY A 507 -6.06 -6.48 12.02
C GLY A 507 -7.30 -7.04 11.34
N ALA A 508 -7.10 -7.90 10.35
CA ALA A 508 -8.17 -8.66 9.70
C ALA A 508 -7.71 -10.07 9.32
N TYR A 509 -8.64 -11.02 9.32
CA TYR A 509 -8.42 -12.38 8.85
C TYR A 509 -9.29 -12.69 7.63
N LYS A 510 -8.75 -13.51 6.73
CA LYS A 510 -9.55 -14.28 5.78
C LYS A 510 -9.25 -15.77 5.96
N MET A 511 -10.30 -16.56 6.07
CA MET A 511 -10.23 -18.03 6.15
C MET A 511 -10.83 -18.58 4.86
N ASP A 512 -10.05 -19.40 4.15
CA ASP A 512 -10.42 -19.95 2.85
C ASP A 512 -10.99 -18.90 1.86
N ALA A 513 -10.27 -17.77 1.75
CA ALA A 513 -10.61 -16.59 0.95
C ALA A 513 -11.85 -15.79 1.41
N SER A 514 -12.55 -16.23 2.46
CA SER A 514 -13.70 -15.51 3.02
C SER A 514 -13.27 -14.64 4.21
N PRO A 515 -13.68 -13.36 4.27
CA PRO A 515 -13.39 -12.51 5.42
C PRO A 515 -14.08 -13.06 6.67
N VAL A 516 -13.37 -12.99 7.80
CA VAL A 516 -13.92 -13.37 9.10
C VAL A 516 -14.84 -12.24 9.58
N ALA A 517 -16.12 -12.53 9.77
CA ALA A 517 -17.14 -11.53 10.11
C ALA A 517 -17.16 -11.14 11.61
N THR A 518 -16.40 -11.82 12.47
CA THR A 518 -16.31 -11.51 13.90
C THR A 518 -15.36 -10.34 14.16
N THR A 519 -15.59 -9.63 15.27
CA THR A 519 -14.76 -8.50 15.69
C THR A 519 -13.32 -8.96 15.89
N THR A 520 -12.42 -8.46 15.03
CA THR A 520 -10.98 -8.69 15.14
C THR A 520 -10.36 -7.56 15.94
N GLN A 521 -9.74 -7.88 17.06
CA GLN A 521 -9.02 -6.94 17.91
C GLN A 521 -7.56 -6.87 17.48
N LEU A 522 -6.97 -5.69 17.67
CA LEU A 522 -5.54 -5.50 17.54
C LEU A 522 -5.00 -5.01 18.89
N ILE A 523 -4.05 -5.77 19.43
CA ILE A 523 -3.38 -5.47 20.70
C ILE A 523 -1.97 -4.97 20.38
N ASN A 524 -1.63 -3.77 20.86
CA ASN A 524 -0.28 -3.23 20.73
C ASN A 524 0.49 -3.48 22.03
N SER A 525 1.64 -4.16 21.96
CA SER A 525 2.51 -4.34 23.13
C SER A 525 3.19 -3.03 23.57
N ASN A 526 3.49 -2.13 22.62
CA ASN A 526 4.03 -0.81 22.88
C ASN A 526 2.95 0.27 22.67
N THR A 527 2.54 0.93 23.74
CA THR A 527 1.50 1.97 23.73
C THR A 527 1.98 3.32 23.16
N THR A 528 3.28 3.59 23.17
CA THR A 528 3.84 4.86 22.67
C THR A 528 3.86 4.95 21.15
N LYS A 529 3.82 3.80 20.45
CA LYS A 529 3.94 3.68 18.99
C LYS A 529 5.22 4.31 18.41
N ILE A 530 6.23 4.59 19.23
CA ILE A 530 7.50 5.16 18.78
C ILE A 530 8.56 4.05 18.77
N LEU A 531 9.32 3.95 17.69
CA LEU A 531 10.43 3.01 17.52
C LEU A 531 11.73 3.74 17.15
N GLY A 532 12.72 3.69 18.03
CA GLY A 532 14.09 4.11 17.69
C GLY A 532 14.75 3.19 16.65
N PRO A 533 15.86 3.60 16.03
CA PRO A 533 16.59 2.77 15.06
C PRO A 533 16.95 1.39 15.63
N GLY A 534 16.61 0.32 14.92
CA GLY A 534 16.84 -1.07 15.35
C GLY A 534 15.86 -1.61 16.39
N ALA A 535 15.03 -0.76 17.02
CA ALA A 535 14.04 -1.20 18.00
C ALA A 535 12.85 -1.92 17.34
N SER A 536 12.21 -2.82 18.08
CA SER A 536 11.06 -3.60 17.62
C SER A 536 9.87 -3.50 18.57
N SER A 537 8.67 -3.65 18.03
CA SER A 537 7.41 -3.79 18.77
C SER A 537 6.61 -4.92 18.19
N ASP A 538 5.94 -5.67 19.05
CA ASP A 538 5.02 -6.73 18.65
C ASP A 538 3.57 -6.21 18.65
N VAL A 539 2.80 -6.64 17.65
CA VAL A 539 1.36 -6.44 17.59
C VAL A 539 0.67 -7.79 17.48
N TYR A 540 -0.47 -7.93 18.14
CA TYR A 540 -1.25 -9.16 18.12
C TYR A 540 -2.58 -8.91 17.43
N VAL A 541 -2.86 -9.66 16.38
CA VAL A 541 -4.19 -9.73 15.76
C VAL A 541 -4.94 -10.87 16.45
N VAL A 542 -6.11 -10.59 17.00
CA VAL A 542 -6.88 -11.54 17.80
C VAL A 542 -8.32 -11.60 17.27
N THR A 543 -8.82 -12.80 17.00
CA THR A 543 -10.23 -12.99 16.68
C THR A 543 -10.78 -14.24 17.35
N LYS A 544 -12.05 -14.20 17.71
CA LYS A 544 -12.75 -15.37 18.25
C LYS A 544 -13.32 -16.21 17.13
N VAL A 545 -13.09 -17.51 17.21
CA VAL A 545 -13.55 -18.52 16.24
C VAL A 545 -14.29 -19.66 16.96
N PRO A 546 -15.25 -20.31 16.29
CA PRO A 546 -15.86 -21.53 16.81
C PRO A 546 -14.84 -22.63 17.08
N THR A 547 -15.09 -23.46 18.11
CA THR A 547 -14.15 -24.49 18.56
C THR A 547 -13.77 -25.51 17.48
N ASN A 548 -14.71 -25.83 16.59
CA ASN A 548 -14.55 -26.85 15.54
C ASN A 548 -14.31 -26.23 14.16
N LEU A 549 -13.94 -24.95 14.08
CA LEU A 549 -13.67 -24.31 12.79
C LEU A 549 -12.37 -24.86 12.23
N ASP A 550 -12.39 -25.48 11.06
CA ASP A 550 -11.18 -25.81 10.32
C ASP A 550 -11.08 -24.94 9.07
N PHE A 551 -9.86 -24.66 8.65
CA PHE A 551 -9.57 -23.94 7.43
C PHE A 551 -8.34 -24.55 6.77
N SER A 552 -8.28 -24.49 5.44
CA SER A 552 -7.10 -24.95 4.70
C SER A 552 -6.07 -23.83 4.48
N GLN A 553 -6.56 -22.58 4.45
CA GLN A 553 -5.78 -21.38 4.24
C GLN A 553 -6.21 -20.28 5.21
N LEU A 554 -5.21 -19.67 5.85
CA LEU A 554 -5.38 -18.46 6.66
C LEU A 554 -4.61 -17.31 6.04
N GLN A 555 -5.28 -16.19 5.79
CA GLN A 555 -4.65 -14.93 5.42
C GLN A 555 -4.77 -13.95 6.60
N ILE A 556 -3.63 -13.43 7.05
CA ILE A 556 -3.53 -12.44 8.11
C ILE A 556 -3.18 -11.10 7.46
N ILE A 557 -4.00 -10.08 7.71
CA ILE A 557 -3.86 -8.76 7.10
C ILE A 557 -3.68 -7.75 8.23
N LEU A 558 -2.58 -6.99 8.17
CA LEU A 558 -2.37 -5.82 8.99
C LEU A 558 -2.64 -4.58 8.14
N GLN A 559 -3.58 -3.76 8.57
CA GLN A 559 -4.06 -2.59 7.84
C GLN A 559 -3.69 -1.32 8.59
N GLN A 560 -3.28 -0.28 7.87
CA GLN A 560 -3.09 1.06 8.40
C GLN A 560 -4.39 1.85 8.31
N LYS A 561 -4.77 2.51 9.41
CA LYS A 561 -5.83 3.51 9.48
C LYS A 561 -5.30 4.83 8.93
N LEU A 562 -5.88 5.30 7.82
CA LEU A 562 -5.57 6.60 7.22
C LEU A 562 -6.63 7.67 7.57
N ALA A 563 -7.87 7.23 7.83
CA ALA A 563 -8.97 8.00 8.40
C ALA A 563 -9.95 7.02 9.07
N ALA A 564 -11.00 7.52 9.75
CA ALA A 564 -11.96 6.70 10.51
C ALA A 564 -12.47 5.48 9.72
N ASP A 565 -12.84 5.66 8.44
CA ASP A 565 -13.39 4.60 7.58
C ASP A 565 -12.45 4.22 6.42
N LYS A 566 -11.19 4.66 6.44
CA LYS A 566 -10.21 4.38 5.37
C LYS A 566 -9.07 3.50 5.89
N LEU A 567 -9.19 2.20 5.64
CA LEU A 567 -8.19 1.17 5.96
C LEU A 567 -7.41 0.76 4.71
N SER A 568 -6.08 0.90 4.76
CA SER A 568 -5.18 0.45 3.68
C SER A 568 -4.40 -0.79 4.10
N ASN A 569 -4.30 -1.79 3.22
CA ASN A 569 -3.52 -2.98 3.50
C ASN A 569 -2.03 -2.61 3.59
N TRP A 570 -1.43 -2.80 4.76
CA TRP A 570 -0.02 -2.51 5.00
C TRP A 570 0.84 -3.75 4.71
N VAL A 571 0.46 -4.90 5.27
CA VAL A 571 1.06 -6.20 4.95
C VAL A 571 0.04 -7.32 5.03
N GLN A 572 0.21 -8.34 4.20
CA GLN A 572 -0.60 -9.55 4.22
C GLN A 572 0.29 -10.78 4.18
N PHE A 573 0.01 -11.72 5.07
CA PHE A 573 0.65 -13.02 5.15
C PHE A 573 -0.36 -14.12 4.80
N THR A 574 0.10 -15.16 4.14
CA THR A 574 -0.69 -16.38 3.92
C THR A 574 -0.01 -17.56 4.61
N SER A 575 -0.74 -18.25 5.48
CA SER A 575 -0.35 -19.55 6.03
C SER A 575 -1.21 -20.64 5.40
N LEU A 576 -0.56 -21.70 4.92
CA LEU A 576 -1.21 -22.91 4.39
C LEU A 576 -1.02 -24.05 5.38
N GLY A 577 -2.06 -24.85 5.62
CA GLY A 577 -1.99 -26.01 6.50
C GLY A 577 -2.30 -25.72 7.98
N SER A 578 -1.94 -26.66 8.85
CA SER A 578 -2.26 -26.66 10.27
C SER A 578 -1.58 -25.50 11.01
N ILE A 579 -2.33 -24.87 11.93
CA ILE A 579 -1.79 -23.92 12.90
C ILE A 579 -0.78 -24.66 13.79
N ASN A 580 0.37 -24.06 14.06
CA ASN A 580 1.36 -24.65 14.96
C ASN A 580 0.77 -24.82 16.36
N ASP A 581 1.03 -25.98 16.96
CA ASP A 581 0.77 -26.23 18.37
C ASP A 581 1.78 -25.44 19.23
N PHE A 582 1.53 -25.38 20.54
CA PHE A 582 2.40 -24.67 21.48
C PHE A 582 3.83 -25.23 21.44
N ALA A 583 4.84 -24.36 21.46
CA ALA A 583 6.17 -24.80 21.89
C ALA A 583 6.07 -25.15 23.37
N THR A 584 6.28 -26.42 23.71
CA THR A 584 6.27 -26.88 25.10
C THR A 584 7.61 -26.61 25.75
N ILE A 585 7.59 -25.85 26.84
CA ILE A 585 8.73 -25.54 27.69
C ILE A 585 8.86 -26.66 28.71
N LYS A 586 10.05 -27.27 28.75
CA LYS A 586 10.29 -28.43 29.61
C LYS A 586 10.31 -28.04 31.07
N MET A 587 10.05 -29.02 31.93
CA MET A 587 10.13 -28.82 33.37
C MET A 587 11.50 -28.22 33.77
N GLY A 588 11.47 -27.11 34.49
CA GLY A 588 12.66 -26.42 34.99
C GLY A 588 13.27 -25.37 34.07
N GLU A 589 12.85 -25.29 32.80
CA GLU A 589 13.24 -24.25 31.85
C GLU A 589 12.46 -22.93 32.09
N LEU A 590 13.01 -21.83 31.59
CA LEU A 590 12.45 -20.48 31.72
C LEU A 590 11.61 -20.15 30.47
N ALA A 591 10.40 -19.67 30.71
CA ALA A 591 9.55 -19.04 29.71
C ALA A 591 9.81 -17.53 29.71
N HIS A 592 10.22 -16.99 28.56
CA HIS A 592 10.54 -15.57 28.43
C HIS A 592 9.32 -14.78 27.94
N LEU A 593 8.93 -13.75 28.70
CA LEU A 593 7.96 -12.74 28.29
C LEU A 593 8.71 -11.48 27.89
N GLU A 594 8.79 -11.21 26.59
CA GLU A 594 9.57 -10.11 26.01
C GLU A 594 8.75 -8.83 25.73
N THR A 595 7.55 -8.74 26.31
CA THR A 595 6.65 -7.60 26.13
C THR A 595 7.33 -6.32 26.63
N SER A 596 7.45 -5.33 25.76
CA SER A 596 8.15 -4.09 26.06
C SER A 596 7.54 -3.38 27.27
N GLY A 597 8.35 -3.08 28.29
CA GLY A 597 7.92 -2.43 29.52
C GLY A 597 7.32 -3.39 30.56
N ARG A 598 7.24 -4.69 30.27
CA ARG A 598 6.72 -5.74 31.15
C ARG A 598 7.55 -7.03 31.05
N LYS A 599 8.85 -6.93 30.74
CA LYS A 599 9.70 -8.09 30.54
C LYS A 599 9.79 -8.95 31.80
N ALA A 600 9.60 -10.26 31.65
CA ALA A 600 9.67 -11.19 32.76
C ALA A 600 10.13 -12.60 32.36
N ASP A 601 10.79 -13.27 33.28
CA ASP A 601 11.02 -14.72 33.21
C ASP A 601 9.97 -15.43 34.03
N VAL A 602 9.44 -16.53 33.50
CA VAL A 602 8.40 -17.33 34.13
C VAL A 602 8.86 -18.78 34.26
N LYS A 603 8.77 -19.37 35.45
CA LYS A 603 9.23 -20.73 35.75
C LYS A 603 8.24 -21.47 36.62
N ILE A 604 7.85 -22.69 36.24
CA ILE A 604 7.09 -23.55 37.14
C ILE A 604 7.96 -23.93 38.34
N ARG A 605 7.44 -23.67 39.55
CA ARG A 605 8.05 -24.06 40.82
C ARG A 605 7.60 -25.45 41.23
N SER A 606 6.29 -25.66 41.31
CA SER A 606 5.69 -26.92 41.75
C SER A 606 4.23 -27.01 41.35
N THR A 607 3.75 -28.24 41.12
CA THR A 607 2.34 -28.57 40.94
C THR A 607 1.90 -29.55 42.02
N GLN A 608 0.85 -29.19 42.76
CA GLN A 608 0.22 -30.01 43.80
C GLN A 608 -1.19 -30.42 43.35
N VAL A 609 -1.57 -31.65 43.68
CA VAL A 609 -2.92 -32.18 43.40
C VAL A 609 -3.57 -32.55 44.73
N TYR A 610 -4.63 -31.84 45.08
CA TYR A 610 -5.42 -32.10 46.30
C TYR A 610 -6.57 -33.01 45.93
N THR A 611 -6.63 -34.20 46.52
CA THR A 611 -7.68 -35.18 46.24
C THR A 611 -8.98 -34.78 46.91
N GLY A 612 -9.97 -34.39 46.11
CA GLY A 612 -11.31 -34.05 46.59
C GLY A 612 -12.29 -35.22 46.50
N VAL A 613 -13.57 -34.98 46.74
CA VAL A 613 -14.61 -36.04 46.65
C VAL A 613 -14.99 -36.31 45.18
N SER A 614 -15.37 -35.27 44.43
CA SER A 614 -15.85 -35.36 43.04
C SER A 614 -14.82 -34.91 42.00
N ALA A 615 -13.94 -34.00 42.38
CA ALA A 615 -12.89 -33.44 41.53
C ALA A 615 -11.62 -33.26 42.36
N ASP A 616 -10.47 -33.36 41.71
CA ASP A 616 -9.19 -33.02 42.31
C ASP A 616 -8.88 -31.55 42.03
N LEU A 617 -8.37 -30.84 43.02
CA LEU A 617 -7.92 -29.46 42.86
C LEU A 617 -6.44 -29.48 42.49
N VAL A 618 -6.12 -29.06 41.27
CA VAL A 618 -4.74 -28.90 40.82
C VAL A 618 -4.32 -27.45 41.06
N ASN A 619 -3.22 -27.25 41.79
CA ASN A 619 -2.61 -25.96 42.04
C ASN A 619 -1.17 -25.96 41.54
N THR A 620 -0.84 -25.06 40.61
CA THR A 620 0.52 -24.88 40.11
C THR A 620 1.03 -23.51 40.50
N GLU A 621 2.17 -23.48 41.16
CA GLU A 621 2.88 -22.25 41.51
C GLU A 621 4.00 -22.00 40.52
N VAL A 622 4.11 -20.74 40.13
CA VAL A 622 5.02 -20.25 39.11
C VAL A 622 5.76 -19.03 39.67
N ILE A 623 7.07 -19.00 39.47
CA ILE A 623 7.88 -17.83 39.78
C ILE A 623 7.92 -16.92 38.55
N MET A 624 7.48 -15.69 38.71
CA MET A 624 7.55 -14.63 37.71
C MET A 624 8.55 -13.57 38.16
N LYS A 625 9.68 -13.46 37.47
CA LYS A 625 10.78 -12.55 37.79
C LYS A 625 10.75 -11.32 36.89
N ASN A 626 10.76 -10.13 37.48
CA ASN A 626 10.84 -8.87 36.72
C ASN A 626 12.23 -8.68 36.10
N LEU A 627 12.29 -8.58 34.76
CA LEU A 627 13.53 -8.33 34.01
C LEU A 627 13.70 -6.86 33.59
N GLU A 628 12.71 -6.00 33.85
CA GLU A 628 12.88 -4.57 33.67
C GLU A 628 13.87 -4.00 34.70
N ASN A 629 14.49 -2.89 34.35
CA ASN A 629 15.41 -2.16 35.22
C ASN A 629 14.71 -1.21 36.20
N THR A 630 13.37 -1.17 36.17
CA THR A 630 12.51 -0.33 37.00
C THR A 630 11.37 -1.15 37.61
N GLN A 631 10.72 -0.60 38.64
CA GLN A 631 9.52 -1.18 39.19
C GLN A 631 8.38 -1.03 38.17
N VAL A 632 7.74 -2.14 37.80
CA VAL A 632 6.70 -2.14 36.75
C VAL A 632 5.52 -3.03 37.11
N ASN A 633 4.36 -2.71 36.55
CA ASN A 633 3.23 -3.63 36.55
C ASN A 633 3.51 -4.72 35.52
N LEU A 634 3.89 -5.91 35.99
CA LEU A 634 4.06 -7.07 35.13
C LEU A 634 2.73 -7.49 34.49
N SER A 635 2.80 -8.23 33.38
CA SER A 635 1.59 -8.68 32.68
C SER A 635 0.72 -9.56 33.57
N GLN A 636 -0.57 -9.25 33.64
CA GLN A 636 -1.55 -10.12 34.29
C GLN A 636 -1.67 -11.41 33.48
N LEU A 637 -1.48 -12.56 34.12
CA LEU A 637 -1.50 -13.83 33.43
C LEU A 637 -2.91 -14.45 33.40
N THR A 638 -3.23 -15.13 32.30
CA THR A 638 -4.34 -16.09 32.21
C THR A 638 -3.75 -17.47 31.95
N GLY A 639 -4.34 -18.51 32.55
CA GLY A 639 -3.87 -19.88 32.36
C GLY A 639 -4.97 -20.92 32.15
N TYR A 640 -4.60 -22.01 31.46
CA TYR A 640 -5.41 -23.19 31.26
C TYR A 640 -4.56 -24.45 31.50
N PHE A 641 -5.08 -25.42 32.24
CA PHE A 641 -4.53 -26.77 32.27
C PHE A 641 -5.02 -27.51 31.02
N GLU A 642 -4.09 -28.02 30.24
CA GLU A 642 -4.36 -28.89 29.11
C GLU A 642 -3.93 -30.31 29.42
N THR A 643 -4.88 -31.23 29.33
CA THR A 643 -4.67 -32.65 29.60
C THR A 643 -4.15 -33.38 28.38
N GLN A 644 -3.63 -34.60 28.57
CA GLN A 644 -3.05 -35.40 27.48
C GLN A 644 -4.06 -35.70 26.35
N ASP A 645 -5.36 -35.73 26.65
CA ASP A 645 -6.45 -35.91 25.69
C ASP A 645 -6.97 -34.59 25.08
N GLY A 646 -6.30 -33.47 25.35
CA GLY A 646 -6.59 -32.17 24.73
C GLY A 646 -7.80 -31.44 25.35
N GLN A 647 -8.21 -31.79 26.57
CA GLN A 647 -9.22 -31.04 27.31
C GLN A 647 -8.57 -29.83 28.03
N TYR A 648 -9.32 -28.74 28.13
CA TYR A 648 -8.83 -27.49 28.70
C TYR A 648 -9.64 -27.08 29.93
N TYR A 649 -8.96 -26.80 31.04
CA TYR A 649 -9.56 -26.31 32.28
C TYR A 649 -9.00 -24.94 32.61
N LYS A 650 -9.86 -23.90 32.61
CA LYS A 650 -9.45 -22.53 32.95
C LYS A 650 -8.97 -22.49 34.39
N ALA A 651 -7.78 -21.93 34.62
CA ALA A 651 -7.24 -21.72 35.94
C ALA A 651 -7.73 -20.39 36.53
N GLU A 652 -8.09 -20.41 37.81
CA GLU A 652 -8.11 -19.22 38.65
C GLU A 652 -6.67 -18.80 38.90
N VAL A 653 -6.36 -17.52 38.66
CA VAL A 653 -5.01 -16.97 38.80
C VAL A 653 -4.94 -16.08 40.04
N ASN A 654 -3.94 -16.29 40.88
CA ASN A 654 -3.60 -15.42 41.99
C ASN A 654 -2.20 -14.84 41.76
N GLN A 655 -2.11 -13.52 41.65
CA GLN A 655 -0.89 -12.78 41.34
C GLN A 655 -0.83 -11.54 42.22
N VAL A 656 0.36 -10.96 42.38
CA VAL A 656 0.53 -9.61 42.91
C VAL A 656 -0.32 -8.59 42.13
N ASP A 657 -0.94 -7.66 42.86
CA ASP A 657 -1.83 -6.62 42.33
C ASP A 657 -1.16 -5.23 42.27
N HIS A 658 0.15 -5.17 42.51
CA HIS A 658 0.96 -3.97 42.53
C HIS A 658 2.25 -4.14 41.70
N ALA A 659 2.99 -3.04 41.55
CA ALA A 659 4.19 -3.00 40.73
C ALA A 659 5.36 -3.76 41.40
N VAL A 660 6.04 -4.61 40.63
CA VAL A 660 7.13 -5.48 41.11
C VAL A 660 8.48 -4.83 40.85
N GLY A 661 9.38 -4.84 41.84
CA GLY A 661 10.72 -4.24 41.74
C GLY A 661 11.64 -4.95 40.73
N PRO A 662 12.73 -4.29 40.26
CA PRO A 662 13.69 -4.93 39.36
C PRO A 662 14.27 -6.22 39.94
N GLN A 663 14.42 -7.27 39.12
CA GLN A 663 14.95 -8.58 39.50
C GLN A 663 14.18 -9.31 40.62
N THR A 664 13.10 -8.72 41.14
CA THR A 664 12.27 -9.29 42.19
C THR A 664 11.48 -10.47 41.63
N GLN A 665 11.38 -11.54 42.43
CA GLN A 665 10.64 -12.74 42.09
C GLN A 665 9.27 -12.67 42.75
N SER A 666 8.21 -12.85 41.96
CA SER A 666 6.83 -12.89 42.46
C SER A 666 6.23 -14.27 42.25
N ILE A 667 5.39 -14.71 43.19
CA ILE A 667 4.68 -15.99 43.10
C ILE A 667 3.33 -15.77 42.41
N VAL A 668 3.07 -16.55 41.36
CA VAL A 668 1.78 -16.64 40.68
C VAL A 668 1.24 -18.04 40.84
N SER A 669 0.03 -18.20 41.37
CA SER A 669 -0.62 -19.52 41.47
C SER A 669 -1.77 -19.66 40.47
N PHE A 670 -1.86 -20.85 39.88
CA PHE A 670 -2.88 -21.25 38.91
C PHE A 670 -3.61 -22.46 39.48
N SER A 671 -4.91 -22.33 39.73
CA SER A 671 -5.70 -23.42 40.32
C SER A 671 -6.97 -23.75 39.55
N ALA A 672 -7.27 -25.04 39.39
CA ALA A 672 -8.48 -25.52 38.75
C ALA A 672 -8.99 -26.82 39.38
N LYS A 673 -10.32 -26.98 39.46
CA LYS A 673 -10.96 -28.24 39.83
C LYS A 673 -11.11 -29.11 38.59
N ILE A 674 -10.51 -30.29 38.60
CA ILE A 674 -10.48 -31.23 37.48
C ILE A 674 -11.18 -32.53 37.89
N PRO A 675 -12.18 -33.03 37.13
CA PRO A 675 -12.92 -34.25 37.49
C PRO A 675 -12.00 -35.47 37.67
N LYS A 676 -12.34 -36.36 38.62
CA LYS A 676 -11.53 -37.57 38.88
C LYS A 676 -11.39 -38.54 37.70
N SER A 677 -12.26 -38.44 36.70
CA SER A 677 -12.17 -39.22 35.47
C SER A 677 -11.00 -38.79 34.56
N VAL A 678 -10.37 -37.66 34.85
CA VAL A 678 -9.36 -37.02 34.01
C VAL A 678 -7.98 -37.22 34.63
N ILE A 679 -7.05 -37.70 33.82
CA ILE A 679 -5.69 -38.01 34.26
C ILE A 679 -4.82 -36.75 34.11
N ILE A 680 -4.23 -36.29 35.21
CA ILE A 680 -3.36 -35.09 35.24
C ILE A 680 -1.92 -35.39 34.81
N SER A 681 -1.47 -36.65 34.88
CA SER A 681 -0.12 -36.99 34.41
C SER A 681 0.07 -36.61 32.94
N ASN A 682 1.20 -35.99 32.61
CA ASN A 682 1.52 -35.45 31.29
C ASN A 682 0.63 -34.26 30.83
N SER A 683 -0.10 -33.63 31.75
CA SER A 683 -0.77 -32.35 31.46
C SER A 683 0.26 -31.21 31.38
N ARG A 684 -0.12 -30.13 30.68
CA ARG A 684 0.67 -28.89 30.57
C ARG A 684 -0.14 -27.70 31.05
N LEU A 685 0.53 -26.70 31.61
CA LEU A 685 -0.07 -25.40 31.92
C LEU A 685 0.20 -24.46 30.74
N ILE A 686 -0.85 -24.04 30.04
CA ILE A 686 -0.77 -22.93 29.09
C ILE A 686 -0.91 -21.65 29.89
N ILE A 687 0.06 -20.75 29.77
CA ILE A 687 -0.01 -19.39 30.32
C ILE A 687 0.10 -18.37 29.20
N GLY A 688 -0.51 -17.21 29.35
CA GLY A 688 -0.28 -16.07 28.47
C GLY A 688 -0.72 -14.75 29.09
N GLU A 689 -0.40 -13.67 28.40
CA GLU A 689 -0.65 -12.31 28.86
C GLU A 689 -2.08 -11.92 28.57
N SER A 690 -2.81 -11.54 29.61
CA SER A 690 -4.23 -11.20 29.53
C SER A 690 -4.47 -9.96 28.69
N ILE A 691 -5.55 -9.95 27.92
CA ILE A 691 -6.00 -8.79 27.14
C ILE A 691 -7.41 -8.38 27.53
N THR A 692 -7.66 -7.09 27.41
CA THR A 692 -8.99 -6.47 27.50
C THR A 692 -9.12 -5.48 26.35
N ASP A 693 -10.14 -5.71 25.54
CA ASP A 693 -10.43 -4.96 24.31
C ASP A 693 -9.23 -4.86 23.35
N ASN A 694 -8.53 -3.72 23.33
CA ASN A 694 -7.45 -3.43 22.38
C ASN A 694 -6.07 -3.30 23.07
N ALA A 695 -5.96 -3.73 24.33
CA ALA A 695 -4.76 -3.59 25.15
C ALA A 695 -4.53 -4.81 26.05
N LEU A 696 -3.34 -4.87 26.66
CA LEU A 696 -3.05 -5.78 27.76
C LEU A 696 -3.91 -5.39 28.98
N THR A 697 -4.38 -6.38 29.74
CA THR A 697 -5.18 -6.13 30.95
C THR A 697 -4.33 -5.48 32.04
N ASP A 698 -4.91 -4.50 32.74
CA ASP A 698 -4.34 -3.91 33.95
C ASP A 698 -4.43 -4.88 35.13
N LEU A 699 -3.56 -4.73 36.14
CA LEU A 699 -3.54 -5.63 37.30
C LEU A 699 -4.91 -5.71 37.98
N GLY A 700 -5.39 -6.93 38.24
CA GLY A 700 -6.70 -7.19 38.82
C GLY A 700 -7.90 -7.01 37.87
N GLY A 701 -7.67 -6.62 36.62
CA GLY A 701 -8.71 -6.44 35.62
C GLY A 701 -9.35 -7.77 35.16
N LYS A 702 -10.54 -7.67 34.54
CA LYS A 702 -11.23 -8.81 33.92
C LYS A 702 -10.82 -8.92 32.45
N SER A 703 -10.19 -10.04 32.09
CA SER A 703 -9.75 -10.28 30.71
C SER A 703 -10.85 -10.80 29.81
N ASN A 704 -10.81 -10.41 28.52
CA ASN A 704 -11.66 -10.96 27.45
C ASN A 704 -10.88 -11.83 26.45
N GLY A 705 -9.59 -12.04 26.71
CA GLY A 705 -8.73 -12.98 26.00
C GLY A 705 -7.32 -13.00 26.59
N TYR A 706 -6.39 -13.65 25.90
CA TYR A 706 -4.96 -13.56 26.19
C TYR A 706 -4.12 -13.79 24.93
N VAL A 707 -2.87 -13.34 24.98
CA VAL A 707 -1.89 -13.42 23.88
C VAL A 707 -0.54 -13.92 24.39
N ASN A 708 0.42 -14.10 23.48
CA ASN A 708 1.80 -14.52 23.80
C ASN A 708 1.86 -15.81 24.63
N ALA A 709 0.99 -16.77 24.30
CA ALA A 709 0.82 -17.96 25.11
C ALA A 709 1.95 -18.97 24.93
N GLN A 710 2.33 -19.62 26.03
CA GLN A 710 3.36 -20.64 26.12
C GLN A 710 2.83 -21.82 26.93
N ALA A 711 3.14 -23.05 26.51
CA ALA A 711 2.77 -24.23 27.26
C ALA A 711 3.96 -24.74 28.07
N MET A 712 3.75 -25.07 29.34
CA MET A 712 4.80 -25.47 30.27
C MET A 712 4.46 -26.83 30.88
N GLU A 713 5.44 -27.74 30.93
CA GLU A 713 5.27 -29.05 31.58
C GLU A 713 5.09 -28.89 33.10
N LEU A 714 4.07 -29.58 33.65
CA LEU A 714 3.79 -29.51 35.08
C LEU A 714 4.88 -30.22 35.91
N ALA A 715 5.28 -29.58 37.00
CA ALA A 715 6.22 -30.15 37.98
C ALA A 715 5.45 -30.85 39.11
N LEU A 716 4.84 -32.00 38.79
CA LEU A 716 4.07 -32.80 39.76
C LEU A 716 4.95 -33.17 40.95
N THR A 717 4.59 -32.66 42.12
CA THR A 717 5.35 -32.86 43.35
C THR A 717 4.64 -33.89 44.23
N ASN A 718 5.29 -35.02 44.46
CA ASN A 718 4.84 -35.97 45.48
C ASN A 718 5.41 -35.52 46.84
N ARG A 719 4.62 -34.81 47.64
CA ARG A 719 5.06 -34.42 49.00
C ARG A 719 5.19 -35.67 49.87
N THR A 720 6.39 -35.92 50.39
CA THR A 720 6.60 -36.93 51.43
C THR A 720 6.07 -36.40 52.76
N VAL A 721 5.18 -37.17 53.40
CA VAL A 721 4.66 -36.82 54.74
C VAL A 721 5.80 -36.91 55.75
N GLN A 722 6.10 -35.79 56.40
CA GLN A 722 7.14 -35.72 57.43
C GLN A 722 6.70 -36.47 58.70
N THR A 723 7.63 -37.21 59.31
CA THR A 723 7.38 -37.97 60.56
C THR A 723 7.64 -37.16 61.82
N ASN A 724 8.16 -35.94 61.66
CA ASN A 724 8.35 -34.95 62.72
C ASN A 724 7.72 -33.62 62.28
N LEU A 725 7.57 -32.69 63.21
CA LEU A 725 6.97 -31.39 62.93
C LEU A 725 8.01 -30.30 62.61
N LYS A 726 9.13 -30.66 61.97
CA LYS A 726 10.19 -29.73 61.54
C LYS A 726 10.20 -29.56 60.02
N ASN A 727 10.65 -28.39 59.57
CA ASN A 727 10.77 -28.00 58.17
C ASN A 727 9.48 -28.24 57.36
N ILE A 728 8.33 -27.88 57.94
CA ILE A 728 7.05 -28.01 57.27
C ILE A 728 6.89 -26.83 56.31
N GLU A 729 6.98 -27.11 55.02
CA GLU A 729 6.92 -26.09 53.98
C GLU A 729 5.49 -25.80 53.53
N LEU A 730 5.14 -24.52 53.57
CA LEU A 730 3.98 -23.91 52.94
C LEU A 730 4.46 -22.68 52.19
N PHE A 731 5.25 -22.92 51.14
CA PHE A 731 6.08 -21.91 50.48
C PHE A 731 5.33 -20.59 50.20
N PRO A 732 5.94 -19.44 50.49
CA PRO A 732 7.32 -19.25 50.96
C PRO A 732 7.47 -19.29 52.49
N TYR A 733 6.51 -19.88 53.21
CA TYR A 733 6.61 -20.08 54.65
C TYR A 733 7.22 -21.42 55.01
N THR A 734 8.01 -21.44 56.08
CA THR A 734 8.49 -22.66 56.72
C THR A 734 8.11 -22.62 58.19
N LEU A 735 7.44 -23.67 58.64
CA LEU A 735 7.05 -23.88 60.03
C LEU A 735 7.96 -24.92 60.67
N ASN A 736 8.49 -24.57 61.84
CA ASN A 736 9.16 -25.51 62.73
C ASN A 736 8.38 -25.55 64.04
N VAL A 737 7.95 -26.73 64.46
CA VAL A 737 7.30 -26.92 65.75
C VAL A 737 8.32 -27.58 66.70
N ASP A 738 8.68 -26.88 67.77
CA ASP A 738 9.63 -27.39 68.77
C ASP A 738 8.98 -28.40 69.69
N ASN A 739 7.75 -28.14 70.10
CA ASN A 739 7.08 -28.92 71.11
C ASN A 739 5.57 -28.82 70.98
N VAL A 740 4.88 -29.94 71.16
CA VAL A 740 3.42 -30.04 71.23
C VAL A 740 3.06 -30.83 72.48
N LYS A 741 2.26 -30.25 73.37
CA LYS A 741 1.79 -30.88 74.61
C LYS A 741 0.29 -30.70 74.76
N GLY A 742 -0.39 -31.72 75.27
CA GLY A 742 -1.81 -31.66 75.60
C GLY A 742 -2.03 -31.63 77.11
N SER A 743 -2.80 -30.68 77.61
CA SER A 743 -3.27 -30.66 79.01
C SER A 743 -4.75 -30.97 79.06
N THR A 744 -5.16 -32.04 79.74
CA THR A 744 -6.57 -32.39 79.86
C THR A 744 -7.23 -31.62 81.00
N THR A 745 -8.48 -31.25 80.77
CA THR A 745 -9.34 -30.55 81.72
C THR A 745 -10.60 -31.38 81.95
N SER A 746 -11.43 -30.99 82.92
CA SER A 746 -12.70 -31.68 83.19
C SER A 746 -13.69 -31.69 82.01
N SER A 747 -13.46 -30.87 80.98
CA SER A 747 -14.36 -30.67 79.85
C SER A 747 -13.68 -30.75 78.48
N GLY A 748 -12.40 -31.14 78.38
CA GLY A 748 -11.70 -31.14 77.10
C GLY A 748 -10.18 -31.23 77.16
N LEU A 749 -9.54 -31.00 76.02
CA LEU A 749 -8.09 -31.00 75.83
C LEU A 749 -7.62 -29.62 75.42
N ASN A 750 -6.56 -29.11 76.04
CA ASN A 750 -5.90 -27.90 75.63
C ASN A 750 -4.51 -28.22 75.05
N VAL A 751 -4.37 -28.13 73.73
CA VAL A 751 -3.10 -28.41 73.04
C VAL A 751 -2.29 -27.12 72.96
N GLN A 752 -1.12 -27.11 73.60
CA GLN A 752 -0.16 -26.02 73.51
C GLN A 752 1.00 -26.43 72.58
N MET A 753 1.34 -25.52 71.69
CA MET A 753 2.40 -25.72 70.70
C MET A 753 3.37 -24.54 70.70
N LYS A 754 4.67 -24.84 70.73
CA LYS A 754 5.75 -23.87 70.50
C LYS A 754 6.26 -24.00 69.08
N TYR A 755 6.34 -22.89 68.35
CA TYR A 755 6.71 -22.88 66.94
C TYR A 755 7.55 -21.67 66.53
N ASP A 756 8.32 -21.86 65.47
CA ASP A 756 8.95 -20.83 64.68
C ASP A 756 8.28 -20.76 63.31
N LEU A 757 7.85 -19.58 62.89
CA LEU A 757 7.33 -19.33 61.55
C LEU A 757 8.24 -18.33 60.82
N LYS A 758 8.80 -18.77 59.70
CA LYS A 758 9.66 -17.96 58.84
C LYS A 758 9.00 -17.79 57.48
N ARG A 759 9.14 -16.60 56.90
CA ARG A 759 8.75 -16.29 55.52
C ARG A 759 10.01 -15.92 54.75
N ASP A 760 10.17 -16.50 53.57
CA ASP A 760 11.18 -16.07 52.61
C ASP A 760 10.75 -14.73 51.97
N ALA A 761 11.51 -13.68 52.25
CA ALA A 761 11.25 -12.32 51.78
C ALA A 761 11.84 -12.05 50.38
N ASP A 762 12.58 -13.00 49.80
CA ASP A 762 13.08 -12.89 48.42
C ASP A 762 11.93 -13.03 47.40
N TYR A 763 10.76 -13.49 47.86
CA TYR A 763 9.56 -13.68 47.06
C TYR A 763 8.45 -12.70 47.45
N ASP A 764 8.06 -11.91 46.46
CA ASP A 764 6.82 -11.15 46.48
C ASP A 764 5.63 -12.08 46.20
N MET A 765 4.44 -11.75 46.72
CA MET A 765 3.24 -12.55 46.52
C MET A 765 1.97 -11.72 46.61
N GLY A 766 0.93 -12.16 45.90
CA GLY A 766 -0.43 -11.67 46.13
C GLY A 766 -1.01 -12.19 47.45
N ALA A 767 -2.33 -12.15 47.58
CA ALA A 767 -3.01 -12.68 48.77
C ALA A 767 -2.65 -14.16 49.01
N PHE A 768 -2.13 -14.50 50.18
CA PHE A 768 -1.77 -15.86 50.51
C PHE A 768 -3.01 -16.68 50.90
N LYS A 769 -3.38 -17.62 50.03
CA LYS A 769 -4.65 -18.38 50.16
C LYS A 769 -4.50 -19.75 50.85
N HIS A 770 -3.27 -20.20 51.12
CA HIS A 770 -3.04 -21.46 51.83
C HIS A 770 -3.17 -21.25 53.35
N LYS A 771 -3.65 -22.29 54.03
CA LYS A 771 -3.77 -22.34 55.50
C LYS A 771 -3.15 -23.62 56.03
N PHE A 772 -2.68 -23.61 57.27
CA PHE A 772 -2.47 -24.87 57.97
C PHE A 772 -3.80 -25.36 58.56
N LEU A 773 -4.07 -26.65 58.45
CA LEU A 773 -5.13 -27.32 59.21
C LEU A 773 -4.47 -28.25 60.21
N LEU A 774 -4.57 -27.90 61.49
CA LEU A 774 -4.10 -28.74 62.58
C LEU A 774 -5.17 -29.78 62.88
N GLU A 775 -4.79 -31.03 63.07
CA GLU A 775 -5.68 -32.13 63.42
C GLU A 775 -5.11 -32.90 64.61
N VAL A 776 -5.96 -33.09 65.62
CA VAL A 776 -5.70 -33.96 66.77
C VAL A 776 -6.57 -35.19 66.62
N THR A 777 -5.95 -36.36 66.54
CA THR A 777 -6.65 -37.65 66.54
C THR A 777 -6.35 -38.41 67.82
N ASP A 778 -7.40 -38.74 68.57
CA ASP A 778 -7.31 -39.57 69.77
C ASP A 778 -7.21 -41.07 69.41
N SER A 779 -6.83 -41.89 70.39
CA SER A 779 -6.81 -43.36 70.37
C SER A 779 -8.11 -44.01 69.89
N SER A 780 -9.27 -43.37 70.08
CA SER A 780 -10.57 -43.82 69.56
C SER A 780 -10.76 -43.59 68.04
N GLY A 781 -9.90 -42.78 67.42
CA GLY A 781 -10.06 -42.32 66.03
C GLY A 781 -10.85 -41.02 65.88
N ALA A 782 -11.40 -40.45 66.96
CA ALA A 782 -12.03 -39.13 66.93
C ALA A 782 -11.00 -38.05 66.53
N SER A 783 -11.39 -37.17 65.59
CA SER A 783 -10.49 -36.15 65.03
C SER A 783 -11.06 -34.74 65.22
N PHE A 784 -10.23 -33.83 65.71
CA PHE A 784 -10.57 -32.44 65.98
C PHE A 784 -9.65 -31.53 65.17
N VAL A 785 -10.21 -30.56 64.46
CA VAL A 785 -9.45 -29.73 63.52
C VAL A 785 -9.51 -28.24 63.84
N LYS A 786 -8.43 -27.52 63.49
CA LYS A 786 -8.34 -26.07 63.58
C LYS A 786 -7.65 -25.51 62.35
N GLU A 787 -8.33 -24.63 61.63
CA GLU A 787 -7.72 -23.82 60.57
C GLU A 787 -6.87 -22.71 61.17
N ILE A 788 -5.72 -22.48 60.54
CA ILE A 788 -4.72 -21.48 60.91
C ILE A 788 -4.41 -20.64 59.69
N GLU A 789 -4.72 -19.35 59.80
CA GLU A 789 -4.32 -18.32 58.84
C GLU A 789 -2.93 -17.77 59.22
N LEU A 790 -1.99 -17.81 58.28
CA LEU A 790 -0.64 -17.30 58.51
C LEU A 790 -0.63 -15.77 58.59
N GLU A 791 0.31 -15.23 59.36
CA GLU A 791 0.44 -13.82 59.75
C GLU A 791 -0.75 -13.24 60.55
N LYS A 792 -1.74 -14.08 60.90
CA LYS A 792 -2.90 -13.72 61.72
C LYS A 792 -3.05 -14.62 62.94
N ASP A 793 -3.25 -15.92 62.73
CA ASP A 793 -3.31 -16.91 63.82
C ASP A 793 -1.89 -17.36 64.20
N PHE A 794 -1.07 -17.68 63.20
CA PHE A 794 0.37 -17.87 63.39
C PHE A 794 1.12 -16.61 62.96
N VAL A 795 1.87 -16.01 63.88
CA VAL A 795 2.65 -14.81 63.62
C VAL A 795 4.11 -15.15 63.34
N LEU A 796 4.78 -14.34 62.52
CA LEU A 796 6.19 -14.52 62.20
C LEU A 796 7.09 -14.43 63.44
N GLY A 797 8.20 -15.17 63.41
CA GLY A 797 9.26 -15.15 64.41
C GLY A 797 9.45 -16.47 65.13
N ASP A 798 10.42 -16.48 66.05
CA ASP A 798 10.85 -17.66 66.79
C ASP A 798 10.17 -17.76 68.18
N ASP A 799 10.08 -18.97 68.75
CA ASP A 799 9.50 -19.35 70.06
C ASP A 799 8.10 -18.77 70.32
N LYS A 800 7.24 -18.77 69.28
CA LYS A 800 5.84 -18.39 69.41
C LYS A 800 5.05 -19.52 70.04
N THR A 801 4.02 -19.18 70.81
CA THR A 801 3.13 -20.17 71.43
C THR A 801 1.73 -20.04 70.83
N PHE A 802 1.16 -21.16 70.40
CA PHE A 802 -0.24 -21.28 69.98
C PHE A 802 -0.98 -22.25 70.88
N THR A 803 -2.28 -22.04 71.05
CA THR A 803 -3.12 -22.86 71.91
C THR A 803 -4.39 -23.26 71.17
N PHE A 804 -4.65 -24.57 71.10
CA PHE A 804 -5.82 -25.17 70.47
C PHE A 804 -6.69 -25.85 71.54
N PRO A 805 -7.70 -25.15 72.05
CA PRO A 805 -8.67 -25.73 72.98
C PRO A 805 -9.69 -26.59 72.24
N ILE A 806 -9.92 -27.80 72.74
CA ILE A 806 -10.89 -28.77 72.23
C ILE A 806 -11.84 -29.10 73.37
N SER A 807 -13.12 -28.74 73.21
CA SER A 807 -14.17 -29.00 74.21
C SER A 807 -14.91 -30.28 73.87
N ASP A 808 -14.39 -31.43 74.30
CA ASP A 808 -15.02 -32.73 74.11
C ASP A 808 -14.84 -33.64 75.34
N PRO A 809 -15.92 -34.27 75.87
CA PRO A 809 -15.86 -35.18 77.01
C PRO A 809 -14.94 -36.39 76.81
N ILE A 810 -14.59 -36.76 75.56
CA ILE A 810 -13.68 -37.87 75.27
C ILE A 810 -12.32 -37.72 75.96
N PHE A 811 -11.91 -36.48 76.28
CA PHE A 811 -10.65 -36.18 76.95
C PHE A 811 -10.74 -36.13 78.48
N ALA A 812 -11.93 -36.28 79.08
CA ALA A 812 -12.11 -36.20 80.53
C ALA A 812 -11.42 -37.36 81.29
N THR A 813 -11.24 -38.51 80.64
CA THR A 813 -10.61 -39.71 81.20
C THR A 813 -9.18 -39.95 80.70
N SER A 814 -8.75 -39.24 79.66
CA SER A 814 -7.42 -39.37 79.05
C SER A 814 -6.36 -38.60 79.88
N ARG A 815 -5.76 -39.28 80.86
CA ARG A 815 -4.77 -38.66 81.77
C ARG A 815 -3.32 -38.97 81.44
N THR A 816 -3.07 -40.00 80.64
CA THR A 816 -1.73 -40.50 80.27
C THR A 816 -1.75 -41.05 78.85
N GLY A 817 -0.61 -41.02 78.15
CA GLY A 817 -0.48 -41.57 76.79
C GLY A 817 -0.13 -40.51 75.74
N ALA A 818 -0.42 -40.81 74.48
CA ALA A 818 -0.16 -39.92 73.35
C ALA A 818 -1.40 -39.77 72.46
N PHE A 819 -1.50 -38.64 71.78
CA PHE A 819 -2.44 -38.38 70.70
C PHE A 819 -1.66 -38.11 69.40
N GLN A 820 -2.29 -38.35 68.26
CA GLN A 820 -1.68 -38.05 66.97
C GLN A 820 -1.93 -36.58 66.63
N PHE A 821 -0.86 -35.82 66.45
CA PHE A 821 -0.93 -34.45 65.94
C PHE A 821 -0.52 -34.45 64.46
N THR A 822 -1.35 -33.86 63.61
CA THR A 822 -1.15 -33.83 62.17
C THR A 822 -1.31 -32.40 61.66
N ILE A 823 -0.46 -32.00 60.73
CA ILE A 823 -0.55 -30.72 60.03
C ILE A 823 -0.84 -31.00 58.56
N TYR A 824 -1.87 -30.35 58.02
CA TYR A 824 -2.21 -30.36 56.60
C TYR A 824 -2.05 -28.97 55.97
N ASP A 825 -1.78 -28.94 54.67
CA ASP A 825 -2.00 -27.78 53.79
C ASP A 825 -3.47 -27.78 53.39
N LEU A 826 -4.18 -26.70 53.68
CA LEU A 826 -5.56 -26.48 53.28
C LEU A 826 -5.62 -25.37 52.22
N TYR A 827 -6.10 -25.73 51.03
CA TYR A 827 -6.24 -24.80 49.91
C TYR A 827 -7.59 -24.98 49.23
N GLN A 828 -8.36 -23.89 49.13
CA GLN A 828 -9.74 -23.87 48.62
C GLN A 828 -10.67 -24.98 49.15
N GLY A 829 -10.49 -25.38 50.41
CA GLY A 829 -11.30 -26.40 51.08
C GLY A 829 -10.81 -27.84 50.93
N GLU A 830 -9.79 -28.09 50.08
CA GLU A 830 -9.17 -29.41 49.94
C GLU A 830 -7.86 -29.47 50.74
N LYS A 831 -7.53 -30.64 51.31
CA LYS A 831 -6.38 -30.78 52.22
C LYS A 831 -5.35 -31.82 51.77
N ILE A 832 -4.07 -31.53 51.96
CA ILE A 832 -2.94 -32.46 51.76
C ILE A 832 -2.15 -32.61 53.07
N LYS A 833 -1.83 -33.84 53.46
CA LYS A 833 -1.09 -34.14 54.69
C LYS A 833 0.37 -33.71 54.55
N LEU A 834 0.89 -32.89 55.47
CA LEU A 834 2.27 -32.41 55.45
C LEU A 834 3.15 -33.15 56.44
N ALA A 835 2.70 -33.25 57.69
CA ALA A 835 3.47 -33.82 58.78
C ALA A 835 2.56 -34.48 59.81
N SER A 836 3.07 -35.50 60.49
CA SER A 836 2.34 -36.26 61.49
C SER A 836 3.31 -36.74 62.58
N GLN A 837 3.06 -36.37 63.84
CA GLN A 837 3.86 -36.79 64.99
C GLN A 837 2.98 -37.14 66.20
N ALA A 838 3.36 -38.15 66.98
CA ALA A 838 2.74 -38.42 68.27
C ALA A 838 3.13 -37.33 69.29
N ALA A 839 2.14 -36.75 69.97
CA ALA A 839 2.32 -35.77 71.03
C ALA A 839 1.77 -36.32 72.34
N TYR A 840 2.29 -35.87 73.48
CA TYR A 840 2.01 -36.46 74.79
C TYR A 840 1.10 -35.58 75.64
N TYR A 841 0.33 -36.23 76.51
CA TYR A 841 -0.39 -35.55 77.58
C TYR A 841 0.60 -35.13 78.68
N ASP A 842 0.58 -33.85 79.05
CA ASP A 842 1.37 -33.27 80.15
C ASP A 842 0.41 -32.72 81.21
N ASN A 843 0.01 -33.60 82.12
CA ASN A 843 -0.91 -33.33 83.23
C ASN A 843 -0.19 -33.23 84.58
N SER A 844 1.10 -32.92 84.56
CA SER A 844 1.91 -32.75 85.78
C SER A 844 1.27 -31.81 86.79
N HIS A 845 0.62 -30.76 86.30
CA HIS A 845 -0.12 -29.74 87.05
C HIS A 845 -1.47 -30.19 87.67
N LEU A 846 -1.98 -31.40 87.36
CA LEU A 846 -3.19 -31.94 87.99
C LEU A 846 -2.91 -32.73 89.29
N PHE A 847 -1.63 -32.94 89.61
CA PHE A 847 -1.17 -33.68 90.78
C PHE A 847 -0.45 -32.79 91.81
N ASP A 848 -0.30 -31.49 91.50
CA ASP A 848 -0.02 -30.40 92.46
C ASP A 848 -1.35 -29.87 93.02
#